data_AF-L7CGE6-F1
#
_entry.id   AF-L7CGE6-F1
#
_cell.length_a   1.000
_cell.length_b   1.000
_cell.length_c   1.000
_cell.angle_alpha   90.00
_cell.angle_beta   90.00
_cell.angle_gamma   90.00
#
_symmetry.space_group_name_H-M   'P 1'
#
loop_
_entity.id
_entity.type
_entity.pdbx_description
1 polymer ?
#
loop_
_entity_poly.entity_id
_entity_poly.type
_entity_poly.pdbx_seq_one_letter_code
_entity_poly.pdbx_strand_id
1 'polypeptide(L)'
;MIEKFKRIKKLGVFRDFHWDQEVVNTNGQAQRFQHINVIYGRNYSGKTTLSRLLRALETHILSDKFENREFEIVFDDASVVTQDNYEAHGGKVRVFNEDFVRDNLRFINDPDEAIEPFALIGDDNVAIQEQIDAIQAEIGSNEQGQETGLFAELTAKKAAETQARSALQSAENTLESQMRTKATAGSESIKYNSEKFGDQNYTIRKLGAEIDRVLQAAFSPITDEKATSHVELLKEEVKDDVAELPYPSLSWKQLAKETEELVGKAVGQSDKIEELAANAVLNRWVKEGRKHHRSKRENCAFCGNKIGESRWELLDKHFDEESEKLEGEIDDFLESIAAEKAKLHGALEVEENHFYSKFKERLLAIKEKHDEAVKKYLASLDGLSKQLQARKDDLIHSKTFEAQDDHVHLIQAALDDFETLRNETNEYSNSLEMDQSSARNDLRLKTVYEFAVSINYADQMSEIDRLNNCLRDSMAAASSIAQTIREKQLEIDAKRREMNDEEKGARKVNQYLNDFFGHSFLTLETQENRDETLGTRSIRFEITRDGRQAHHLSEGETRLLAFCYFMAKLDDVDTHGSKPIIWIDDPICSLDSNHIFFVFSLLQSEVVRRGSFEQLFISTHNLDFLKYLKRLRGTFVNHNKKKQQYDCKFFMIERHHRLSKIVSMPEYLSEYVTEFNYLFHQIYLCSKIEHVTDANYSIVYNFGNNARKFLEIFLYYRYPHGARDRNGELHQENMQKFFGGDPVPTILTTRLSNEYSHLAGSLERGAIPVDSGEILSVARLIINRLTHDEEQFAAFLSSIGEVACSSDSDASKALATS
;
A
#
# COMPACT_ATOMS: atom_id res chain seq x y z
N MET A 1 21.40 11.29 -18.27
CA MET A 1 21.95 12.60 -17.87
C MET A 1 20.85 13.45 -17.23
N ILE A 2 21.20 14.57 -16.60
CA ILE A 2 20.23 15.57 -16.13
C ILE A 2 19.72 16.35 -17.33
N GLU A 3 18.40 16.35 -17.53
CA GLU A 3 17.73 17.09 -18.60
C GLU A 3 17.61 18.58 -18.24
N LYS A 4 17.11 18.88 -17.03
CA LYS A 4 16.86 20.26 -16.55
C LYS A 4 16.57 20.36 -15.04
N PHE A 5 16.78 21.54 -14.47
CA PHE A 5 16.30 21.90 -13.13
C PHE A 5 14.89 22.48 -13.19
N LYS A 6 13.89 21.62 -13.39
CA LYS A 6 12.49 22.00 -13.66
C LYS A 6 11.94 23.07 -12.71
N ARG A 7 12.14 22.92 -11.39
CA ARG A 7 11.74 23.91 -10.39
C ARG A 7 12.77 24.02 -9.26
N ILE A 8 13.05 25.24 -8.81
CA ILE A 8 13.85 25.49 -7.59
C ILE A 8 13.18 26.58 -6.77
N LYS A 9 12.78 26.26 -5.53
CA LYS A 9 12.05 27.16 -4.65
C LYS A 9 12.68 27.21 -3.27
N LYS A 10 12.80 28.43 -2.72
CA LYS A 10 13.40 28.72 -1.40
C LYS A 10 14.78 28.08 -1.18
N LEU A 11 15.58 27.92 -2.23
CA LEU A 11 16.94 27.39 -2.15
C LEU A 11 17.95 28.54 -2.30
N GLY A 12 18.45 29.05 -1.17
CA GLY A 12 19.41 30.16 -1.16
C GLY A 12 18.87 31.41 -1.86
N VAL A 13 19.50 31.79 -2.99
CA VAL A 13 19.10 32.96 -3.80
C VAL A 13 18.07 32.63 -4.89
N PHE A 14 17.69 31.36 -5.05
CA PHE A 14 16.59 30.91 -5.92
C PHE A 14 15.30 30.82 -5.10
N ARG A 15 14.38 31.78 -5.29
CA ARG A 15 13.13 31.81 -4.52
C ARG A 15 12.00 31.04 -5.18
N ASP A 16 11.85 31.14 -6.49
CA ASP A 16 10.78 30.49 -7.27
C ASP A 16 11.17 30.46 -8.76
N PHE A 17 12.17 29.64 -9.09
CA PHE A 17 12.71 29.52 -10.44
C PHE A 17 12.00 28.39 -11.21
N HIS A 18 11.60 28.69 -12.45
CA HIS A 18 10.95 27.78 -13.39
C HIS A 18 11.74 27.67 -14.68
N TRP A 19 12.27 26.48 -14.97
CA TRP A 19 13.15 26.26 -16.12
C TRP A 19 12.51 26.59 -17.46
N ASP A 20 11.32 26.06 -17.71
CA ASP A 20 10.64 26.16 -19.01
C ASP A 20 10.18 27.58 -19.35
N GLN A 21 10.17 28.49 -18.37
CA GLN A 21 9.81 29.90 -18.56
C GLN A 21 11.05 30.80 -18.73
N GLU A 22 12.13 30.50 -18.02
CA GLU A 22 13.31 31.38 -17.94
C GLU A 22 14.47 30.94 -18.86
N VAL A 23 14.60 29.64 -19.13
CA VAL A 23 15.70 29.08 -19.94
C VAL A 23 15.20 28.79 -21.36
N VAL A 24 14.85 29.86 -22.09
CA VAL A 24 14.34 29.78 -23.45
C VAL A 24 15.36 30.27 -24.49
N ASN A 25 15.26 29.77 -25.72
CA ASN A 25 16.00 30.30 -26.86
C ASN A 25 15.33 31.57 -27.43
N THR A 26 15.93 32.17 -28.46
CA THR A 26 15.40 33.35 -29.17
C THR A 26 14.01 33.15 -29.76
N ASN A 27 13.59 31.90 -30.00
CA ASN A 27 12.26 31.51 -30.49
C ASN A 27 11.27 31.18 -29.36
N GLY A 28 11.63 31.39 -28.08
CA GLY A 28 10.77 31.10 -26.93
C GLY A 28 10.65 29.62 -26.57
N GLN A 29 11.48 28.74 -27.13
CA GLN A 29 11.47 27.31 -26.82
C GLN A 29 12.42 27.01 -25.65
N ALA A 30 11.96 26.23 -24.67
CA ALA A 30 12.76 25.80 -23.53
C ALA A 30 13.98 24.98 -23.98
N GLN A 31 15.15 25.37 -23.51
CA GLN A 31 16.39 24.63 -23.77
C GLN A 31 16.57 23.49 -22.76
N ARG A 32 17.50 22.58 -23.03
CA ARG A 32 17.86 21.47 -22.14
C ARG A 32 19.37 21.46 -21.94
N PHE A 33 19.81 20.90 -20.83
CA PHE A 33 21.21 20.56 -20.66
C PHE A 33 21.66 19.55 -21.73
N GLN A 34 22.96 19.52 -21.99
CA GLN A 34 23.62 18.64 -22.96
C GLN A 34 24.78 17.91 -22.29
N HIS A 35 25.63 17.25 -23.07
CA HIS A 35 26.84 16.58 -22.57
C HIS A 35 27.76 17.53 -21.80
N ILE A 36 27.99 18.75 -22.33
CA ILE A 36 28.82 19.78 -21.70
C ILE A 36 27.99 21.05 -21.49
N ASN A 37 27.95 21.55 -20.26
CA ASN A 37 27.16 22.72 -19.87
C ASN A 37 28.07 23.74 -19.16
N VAL A 38 28.32 24.87 -19.82
CA VAL A 38 29.12 25.95 -19.27
C VAL A 38 28.20 27.03 -18.71
N ILE A 39 28.38 27.41 -17.46
CA ILE A 39 27.49 28.32 -16.73
C ILE A 39 28.29 29.53 -16.26
N TYR A 40 28.05 30.69 -16.87
CA TYR A 40 28.65 31.95 -16.40
C TYR A 40 27.76 32.61 -15.35
N GLY A 41 28.34 33.23 -14.34
CA GLY A 41 27.56 34.06 -13.42
C GLY A 41 28.44 34.91 -12.53
N ARG A 42 28.03 36.14 -12.25
CA ARG A 42 28.74 37.03 -11.32
C ARG A 42 28.81 36.43 -9.91
N ASN A 43 29.70 36.96 -9.07
CA ASN A 43 29.69 36.59 -7.66
C ASN A 43 28.32 36.86 -7.04
N TYR A 44 27.92 36.00 -6.10
CA TYR A 44 26.61 36.05 -5.43
C TYR A 44 25.38 35.76 -6.32
N SER A 45 25.56 35.28 -7.56
CA SER A 45 24.45 34.97 -8.47
C SER A 45 23.73 33.64 -8.17
N GLY A 46 24.33 32.74 -7.38
CA GLY A 46 23.74 31.44 -7.04
C GLY A 46 24.42 30.21 -7.63
N LYS A 47 25.56 30.36 -8.34
CA LYS A 47 26.37 29.22 -8.85
C LYS A 47 26.63 28.16 -7.77
N THR A 48 27.16 28.59 -6.63
CA THR A 48 27.45 27.71 -5.48
C THR A 48 26.20 27.11 -4.83
N THR A 49 25.04 27.75 -4.97
CA THR A 49 23.77 27.15 -4.51
C THR A 49 23.40 25.96 -5.38
N LEU A 50 23.59 26.05 -6.71
CA LEU A 50 23.36 24.91 -7.60
C LEU A 50 24.42 23.83 -7.40
N SER A 51 25.70 24.17 -7.25
CA SER A 51 26.73 23.16 -6.98
C SER A 51 26.45 22.40 -5.67
N ARG A 52 25.96 23.08 -4.63
CA ARG A 52 25.51 22.44 -3.38
C ARG A 52 24.30 21.54 -3.53
N LEU A 53 23.37 21.87 -4.42
CA LEU A 53 22.24 20.99 -4.74
C LEU A 53 22.74 19.67 -5.33
N LEU A 54 23.69 19.73 -6.27
CA LEU A 54 24.29 18.53 -6.88
C LEU A 54 25.19 17.79 -5.89
N ARG A 55 25.90 18.52 -5.01
CA ARG A 55 26.72 17.93 -3.94
C ARG A 55 25.89 17.04 -3.03
N ALA A 56 24.63 17.41 -2.76
CA ALA A 56 23.74 16.58 -1.96
C ALA A 56 23.32 15.28 -2.68
N LEU A 57 23.33 15.26 -4.02
CA LEU A 57 23.14 14.02 -4.79
C LEU A 57 24.37 13.10 -4.70
N GLU A 58 25.56 13.67 -4.55
CA GLU A 58 26.82 12.92 -4.36
C GLU A 58 26.97 12.38 -2.93
N THR A 59 26.73 13.21 -1.91
CA THR A 59 26.99 12.84 -0.50
C THR A 59 25.79 12.25 0.21
N HIS A 60 24.61 12.28 -0.41
CA HIS A 60 23.32 11.95 0.21
C HIS A 60 23.02 12.80 1.46
N ILE A 61 23.65 13.97 1.60
CA ILE A 61 23.45 14.89 2.73
C ILE A 61 22.94 16.22 2.21
N LEU A 62 21.69 16.54 2.55
CA LEU A 62 21.04 17.80 2.20
C LEU A 62 21.25 18.81 3.36
N SER A 63 22.10 19.84 3.19
CA SER A 63 22.47 20.78 4.28
C SER A 63 21.26 21.39 5.03
N ASP A 64 21.25 21.28 6.35
CA ASP A 64 20.27 21.85 7.29
C ASP A 64 20.05 23.37 7.18
N LYS A 65 21.00 24.12 6.59
CA LYS A 65 20.95 25.59 6.48
C LYS A 65 19.90 26.15 5.50
N PHE A 66 19.19 25.30 4.77
CA PHE A 66 18.17 25.71 3.80
C PHE A 66 16.76 25.32 4.29
N GLU A 67 16.05 26.26 4.91
CA GLU A 67 14.68 26.06 5.41
C GLU A 67 13.64 26.02 4.26
N ASN A 68 12.71 25.06 4.31
CA ASN A 68 11.56 24.94 3.39
C ASN A 68 11.94 24.88 1.89
N ARG A 69 13.07 24.26 1.55
CA ARG A 69 13.54 24.07 0.17
C ARG A 69 12.66 23.07 -0.59
N GLU A 70 12.35 23.41 -1.84
CA GLU A 70 11.71 22.49 -2.78
C GLU A 70 12.49 22.54 -4.10
N PHE A 71 12.82 21.39 -4.67
CA PHE A 71 13.43 21.34 -6.00
C PHE A 71 12.92 20.15 -6.79
N GLU A 72 12.95 20.28 -8.11
CA GLU A 72 12.63 19.21 -9.06
C GLU A 72 13.72 19.20 -10.13
N ILE A 73 14.49 18.12 -10.18
CA ILE A 73 15.50 17.84 -11.20
C ILE A 73 14.96 16.70 -12.05
N VAL A 74 14.94 16.88 -13.37
CA VAL A 74 14.46 15.88 -14.33
C VAL A 74 15.66 15.30 -15.07
N PHE A 75 15.70 13.98 -15.19
CA PHE A 75 16.70 13.23 -15.96
C PHE A 75 16.11 12.75 -17.28
N ASP A 76 16.97 12.36 -18.24
CA ASP A 76 16.54 11.95 -19.59
C ASP A 76 15.65 10.70 -19.63
N ASP A 77 15.71 9.85 -18.60
CA ASP A 77 14.86 8.67 -18.41
C ASP A 77 13.48 9.03 -17.82
N ALA A 78 13.16 10.33 -17.74
CA ALA A 78 11.99 10.91 -17.10
C ALA A 78 11.91 10.68 -15.57
N SER A 79 12.98 10.20 -14.94
CA SER A 79 13.06 10.17 -13.48
C SER A 79 13.13 11.60 -12.92
N VAL A 80 12.50 11.79 -11.76
CA VAL A 80 12.41 13.10 -11.09
C VAL A 80 12.98 12.99 -9.70
N VAL A 81 14.01 13.79 -9.46
CA VAL A 81 14.67 13.93 -8.17
C VAL A 81 14.16 15.18 -7.47
N THR A 82 13.67 15.01 -6.25
CA THR A 82 13.10 16.02 -5.36
C THR A 82 13.78 15.99 -3.99
N GLN A 83 13.41 16.93 -3.12
CA GLN A 83 13.87 16.97 -1.74
C GLN A 83 13.55 15.70 -0.92
N ASP A 84 12.62 14.86 -1.38
CA ASP A 84 12.14 13.67 -0.64
C ASP A 84 12.76 12.35 -1.15
N ASN A 85 13.40 12.36 -2.34
CA ASN A 85 13.94 11.14 -2.96
C ASN A 85 15.34 11.32 -3.57
N TYR A 86 16.08 12.36 -3.19
CA TYR A 86 17.39 12.71 -3.74
C TYR A 86 18.49 11.66 -3.50
N GLU A 87 18.22 10.61 -2.74
CA GLU A 87 19.12 9.46 -2.53
C GLU A 87 18.95 8.37 -3.60
N ALA A 88 17.82 8.36 -4.32
CA ALA A 88 17.40 7.25 -5.18
C ALA A 88 17.57 7.50 -6.68
N HIS A 89 18.60 8.26 -7.10
CA HIS A 89 18.82 8.65 -8.51
C HIS A 89 19.68 7.67 -9.33
N GLY A 90 20.37 6.73 -8.68
CA GLY A 90 21.13 5.66 -9.35
C GLY A 90 22.37 6.08 -10.14
N GLY A 91 22.58 7.39 -10.38
CA GLY A 91 23.75 7.93 -11.06
C GLY A 91 24.93 8.16 -10.12
N LYS A 92 26.15 8.18 -10.65
CA LYS A 92 27.34 8.61 -9.88
C LYS A 92 27.56 10.09 -10.10
N VAL A 93 27.50 10.89 -9.04
CA VAL A 93 27.72 12.35 -9.10
C VAL A 93 29.05 12.67 -8.41
N ARG A 94 29.82 13.59 -8.99
CA ARG A 94 31.07 14.14 -8.43
C ARG A 94 31.04 15.65 -8.51
N VAL A 95 31.15 16.33 -7.36
CA VAL A 95 31.08 17.78 -7.29
C VAL A 95 32.35 18.39 -6.71
N PHE A 96 33.00 19.24 -7.50
CA PHE A 96 34.04 20.13 -7.04
C PHE A 96 33.42 21.49 -6.69
N ASN A 97 33.37 21.83 -5.40
CA ASN A 97 32.96 23.14 -4.90
C ASN A 97 33.67 23.45 -3.58
N GLU A 98 33.34 24.57 -2.94
CA GLU A 98 33.95 24.97 -1.66
C GLU A 98 33.74 23.95 -0.53
N ASP A 99 32.63 23.22 -0.54
CA ASP A 99 32.36 22.19 0.47
C ASP A 99 33.27 20.97 0.22
N PHE A 100 33.49 20.55 -1.04
CA PHE A 100 34.48 19.52 -1.37
C PHE A 100 35.88 19.87 -0.85
N VAL A 101 36.35 21.11 -1.11
CA VAL A 101 37.66 21.58 -0.65
C VAL A 101 37.75 21.47 0.87
N ARG A 102 36.75 21.99 1.60
CA ARG A 102 36.71 21.96 3.06
C ARG A 102 36.66 20.54 3.62
N ASP A 103 35.87 19.64 3.03
CA ASP A 103 35.65 18.30 3.55
C ASP A 103 36.88 17.39 3.38
N ASN A 104 37.59 17.51 2.24
CA ASN A 104 38.70 16.61 1.88
C ASN A 104 40.09 17.17 2.23
N LEU A 105 40.23 18.50 2.35
CA LEU A 105 41.48 19.18 2.67
C LEU A 105 41.41 19.89 4.03
N ARG A 106 41.01 19.19 5.09
CA ARG A 106 40.74 19.80 6.40
C ARG A 106 41.96 20.46 7.04
N PHE A 107 43.17 20.02 6.68
CA PHE A 107 44.45 20.59 7.11
C PHE A 107 44.57 22.11 6.86
N ILE A 108 43.79 22.66 5.91
CA ILE A 108 43.77 24.11 5.60
C ILE A 108 43.29 24.92 6.81
N ASN A 109 42.37 24.35 7.61
CA ASN A 109 41.77 25.02 8.76
C ASN A 109 42.38 24.57 10.10
N ASP A 110 42.92 23.36 10.15
CA ASP A 110 43.57 22.79 11.35
C ASP A 110 44.91 22.12 10.95
N PRO A 111 46.07 22.68 11.34
CA PRO A 111 47.38 22.14 10.99
C PRO A 111 47.65 20.71 11.50
N ASP A 112 46.88 20.23 12.48
CA ASP A 112 46.99 18.89 13.06
C ASP A 112 46.09 17.86 12.35
N GLU A 113 45.17 18.31 11.48
CA GLU A 113 44.35 17.44 10.63
C GLU A 113 45.06 17.13 9.30
N ALA A 114 44.93 15.90 8.81
CA ALA A 114 45.54 15.45 7.56
C ALA A 114 44.55 15.47 6.39
N ILE A 115 45.06 15.31 5.16
CA ILE A 115 44.21 15.10 3.99
C ILE A 115 43.65 13.67 4.03
N GLU A 116 42.35 13.53 3.74
CA GLU A 116 41.70 12.22 3.67
C GLU A 116 42.32 11.40 2.51
N PRO A 117 42.89 10.22 2.79
CA PRO A 117 43.45 9.37 1.74
C PRO A 117 42.34 8.80 0.86
N PHE A 118 42.67 8.53 -0.41
CA PHE A 118 41.82 7.75 -1.30
C PHE A 118 42.67 6.78 -2.13
N ALA A 119 42.12 5.62 -2.43
CA ALA A 119 42.81 4.57 -3.17
C ALA A 119 42.52 4.67 -4.67
N LEU A 120 43.56 4.39 -5.47
CA LEU A 120 43.44 4.18 -6.92
C LEU A 120 43.72 2.71 -7.25
N ILE A 121 43.13 2.22 -8.34
CA ILE A 121 43.31 0.83 -8.79
C ILE A 121 44.73 0.64 -9.33
N GLY A 122 45.45 -0.35 -8.80
CA GLY A 122 46.82 -0.64 -9.24
C GLY A 122 46.95 -1.40 -10.57
N ASP A 123 47.97 -1.03 -11.38
CA ASP A 123 48.38 -1.65 -12.65
C ASP A 123 48.71 -3.17 -12.63
N ASP A 124 49.04 -3.75 -11.46
CA ASP A 124 49.42 -5.19 -11.34
C ASP A 124 48.21 -6.12 -11.07
N ASN A 125 46.98 -5.65 -11.32
CA ASN A 125 45.76 -6.36 -10.97
C ASN A 125 45.03 -7.00 -12.15
N VAL A 126 45.70 -7.27 -13.28
CA VAL A 126 45.08 -7.94 -14.45
C VAL A 126 44.42 -9.25 -14.04
N ALA A 127 45.07 -10.05 -13.18
CA ALA A 127 44.51 -11.31 -12.69
C ALA A 127 43.29 -11.12 -11.77
N ILE A 128 43.25 -10.04 -10.97
CA ILE A 128 42.09 -9.73 -10.12
C ILE A 128 40.95 -9.14 -10.97
N GLN A 129 41.27 -8.35 -12.00
CA GLN A 129 40.30 -7.82 -12.95
C GLN A 129 39.66 -8.93 -13.79
N GLU A 130 40.42 -9.90 -14.28
CA GLU A 130 39.88 -11.08 -14.97
C GLU A 130 38.92 -11.88 -14.08
N GLN A 131 39.21 -11.96 -12.78
CA GLN A 131 38.31 -12.60 -11.81
C GLN A 131 37.04 -11.76 -11.58
N ILE A 132 37.15 -10.43 -11.49
CA ILE A 132 35.99 -9.53 -11.38
C ILE A 132 35.11 -9.66 -12.63
N ASP A 133 35.70 -9.62 -13.83
CA ASP A 133 34.98 -9.72 -15.10
C ASP A 133 34.26 -11.07 -15.22
N ALA A 134 34.89 -12.16 -14.77
CA ALA A 134 34.26 -13.48 -14.73
C ALA A 134 33.07 -13.53 -13.76
N ILE A 135 33.21 -12.97 -12.56
CA ILE A 135 32.11 -12.90 -11.58
C ILE A 135 30.99 -11.99 -12.09
N GLN A 136 31.31 -10.88 -12.75
CA GLN A 136 30.32 -9.98 -13.37
C GLN A 136 29.57 -10.64 -14.52
N ALA A 137 30.25 -11.43 -15.36
CA ALA A 137 29.61 -12.21 -16.43
C ALA A 137 28.65 -13.28 -15.87
N GLU A 138 29.00 -13.88 -14.72
CA GLU A 138 28.13 -14.84 -14.03
C GLU A 138 26.90 -14.17 -13.40
N ILE A 139 27.08 -13.00 -12.76
CA ILE A 139 25.97 -12.19 -12.23
C ILE A 139 25.02 -11.74 -13.36
N GLY A 140 25.58 -11.27 -14.48
CA GLY A 140 24.84 -10.76 -15.64
C GLY A 140 24.27 -9.35 -15.48
N SER A 141 23.47 -8.91 -16.45
CA SER A 141 22.81 -7.60 -16.46
C SER A 141 21.49 -7.62 -15.68
N ASN A 142 21.21 -6.53 -14.95
CA ASN A 142 19.93 -6.25 -14.28
C ASN A 142 19.10 -5.18 -15.01
N GLU A 143 19.41 -4.90 -16.28
CA GLU A 143 18.60 -3.97 -17.07
C GLU A 143 17.21 -4.56 -17.31
N GLN A 144 16.19 -3.74 -17.00
CA GLN A 144 14.80 -4.17 -17.02
C GLN A 144 14.39 -4.67 -18.41
N GLY A 145 14.00 -5.94 -18.50
CA GLY A 145 13.62 -6.61 -19.75
C GLY A 145 14.79 -7.12 -20.60
N GLN A 146 16.02 -7.01 -20.11
CA GLN A 146 17.25 -7.57 -20.70
C GLN A 146 18.09 -8.30 -19.65
N GLU A 147 17.46 -8.86 -18.63
CA GLU A 147 18.14 -9.55 -17.55
C GLU A 147 18.88 -10.78 -18.07
N THR A 148 20.12 -10.98 -17.63
CA THR A 148 20.98 -12.10 -18.03
C THR A 148 21.70 -12.69 -16.80
N GLY A 149 22.30 -13.87 -16.93
CA GLY A 149 23.01 -14.52 -15.82
C GLY A 149 22.12 -14.81 -14.60
N LEU A 150 22.68 -14.65 -13.40
CA LEU A 150 21.95 -14.84 -12.14
C LEU A 150 20.77 -13.86 -11.97
N PHE A 151 20.81 -12.67 -12.57
CA PHE A 151 19.66 -11.76 -12.55
C PHE A 151 18.46 -12.30 -13.34
N ALA A 152 18.68 -12.96 -14.47
CA ALA A 152 17.60 -13.63 -15.22
C ALA A 152 16.96 -14.76 -14.40
N GLU A 153 17.80 -15.56 -13.73
CA GLU A 153 17.33 -16.61 -12.83
C GLU A 153 16.53 -16.03 -11.66
N LEU A 154 17.01 -14.94 -11.04
CA LEU A 154 16.30 -14.25 -9.98
C LEU A 154 14.94 -13.74 -10.43
N THR A 155 14.84 -13.13 -11.62
CA THR A 155 13.59 -12.65 -12.20
C THR A 155 12.60 -13.80 -12.42
N ALA A 156 13.07 -14.93 -12.97
CA ALA A 156 12.24 -16.12 -13.13
C ALA A 156 11.74 -16.67 -11.78
N LYS A 157 12.61 -16.72 -10.75
CA LYS A 157 12.22 -17.17 -9.40
C LYS A 157 11.25 -16.20 -8.71
N LYS A 158 11.43 -14.88 -8.87
CA LYS A 158 10.48 -13.86 -8.36
C LYS A 158 9.13 -13.92 -9.08
N ALA A 159 9.11 -14.22 -10.38
CA ALA A 159 7.86 -14.45 -11.10
C ALA A 159 7.12 -15.69 -10.56
N ALA A 160 7.84 -16.79 -10.32
CA ALA A 160 7.29 -17.98 -9.69
C ALA A 160 6.79 -17.72 -8.26
N GLU A 161 7.53 -16.94 -7.45
CA GLU A 161 7.09 -16.49 -6.13
C GLU A 161 5.78 -15.69 -6.21
N THR A 162 5.71 -14.75 -7.14
CA THR A 162 4.51 -13.91 -7.35
C THR A 162 3.32 -14.77 -7.77
N GLN A 163 3.53 -15.75 -8.64
CA GLN A 163 2.50 -16.70 -9.04
C GLN A 163 2.03 -17.56 -7.84
N ALA A 164 2.96 -18.13 -7.07
CA ALA A 164 2.64 -18.92 -5.88
C ALA A 164 1.87 -18.10 -4.83
N ARG A 165 2.28 -16.86 -4.60
CA ARG A 165 1.59 -15.91 -3.71
C ARG A 165 0.17 -15.61 -4.19
N SER A 166 0.00 -15.35 -5.48
CA SER A 166 -1.33 -15.09 -6.06
C SER A 166 -2.27 -16.30 -5.95
N ALA A 167 -1.73 -17.52 -6.14
CA ALA A 167 -2.49 -18.76 -6.01
C ALA A 167 -2.93 -19.00 -4.55
N LEU A 168 -2.01 -18.82 -3.60
CA LEU A 168 -2.31 -18.91 -2.16
C LEU A 168 -3.38 -17.89 -1.75
N GLN A 169 -3.19 -16.62 -2.10
CA GLN A 169 -4.13 -15.54 -1.79
C GLN A 169 -5.53 -15.84 -2.38
N SER A 170 -5.59 -16.38 -3.59
CA SER A 170 -6.86 -16.75 -4.21
C SER A 170 -7.56 -17.89 -3.46
N ALA A 171 -6.82 -18.89 -2.98
CA ALA A 171 -7.36 -19.99 -2.19
C ALA A 171 -7.85 -19.50 -0.82
N GLU A 172 -7.05 -18.70 -0.11
CA GLU A 172 -7.40 -18.10 1.18
C GLU A 172 -8.65 -17.21 1.08
N ASN A 173 -8.71 -16.34 0.07
CA ASN A 173 -9.86 -15.47 -0.15
C ASN A 173 -11.14 -16.27 -0.47
N THR A 174 -11.00 -17.40 -1.19
CA THR A 174 -12.14 -18.28 -1.50
C THR A 174 -12.69 -18.92 -0.23
N LEU A 175 -11.81 -19.50 0.60
CA LEU A 175 -12.20 -20.09 1.87
C LEU A 175 -12.78 -19.03 2.82
N GLU A 176 -12.15 -17.87 2.95
CA GLU A 176 -12.64 -16.77 3.79
C GLU A 176 -14.03 -16.30 3.35
N SER A 177 -14.28 -16.19 2.04
CA SER A 177 -15.59 -15.81 1.51
C SER A 177 -16.67 -16.85 1.84
N GLN A 178 -16.35 -18.14 1.74
CA GLN A 178 -17.25 -19.23 2.14
C GLN A 178 -17.55 -19.18 3.65
N MET A 179 -16.51 -19.05 4.48
CA MET A 179 -16.65 -18.93 5.93
C MET A 179 -17.45 -17.69 6.34
N ARG A 180 -17.20 -16.54 5.70
CA ARG A 180 -17.94 -15.29 5.93
C ARG A 180 -19.40 -15.43 5.57
N THR A 181 -19.70 -16.06 4.44
CA THR A 181 -21.08 -16.32 3.99
C THR A 181 -21.82 -17.16 5.03
N LYS A 182 -21.19 -18.24 5.53
CA LYS A 182 -21.80 -19.12 6.53
C LYS A 182 -21.90 -18.49 7.93
N ALA A 183 -20.91 -17.70 8.33
CA ALA A 183 -20.87 -17.12 9.67
C ALA A 183 -21.74 -15.85 9.79
N THR A 184 -21.65 -14.91 8.84
CA THR A 184 -22.12 -13.52 9.07
C THR A 184 -22.82 -12.81 7.92
N ALA A 185 -22.77 -13.29 6.66
CA ALA A 185 -23.23 -12.49 5.51
C ALA A 185 -24.48 -13.03 4.77
N GLY A 186 -24.81 -14.33 4.86
CA GLY A 186 -25.98 -14.91 4.19
C GLY A 186 -27.25 -14.92 5.03
N SER A 187 -28.43 -14.95 4.39
CA SER A 187 -29.72 -15.18 5.09
C SER A 187 -29.73 -16.48 5.88
N GLU A 188 -29.04 -17.51 5.38
CA GLU A 188 -28.82 -18.82 6.03
C GLU A 188 -27.60 -18.85 6.96
N SER A 189 -27.02 -17.69 7.29
CA SER A 189 -25.85 -17.65 8.18
C SER A 189 -26.22 -17.90 9.63
N ILE A 190 -25.25 -18.36 10.41
CA ILE A 190 -25.44 -18.66 11.83
C ILE A 190 -25.83 -17.40 12.61
N LYS A 191 -25.20 -16.26 12.31
CA LYS A 191 -25.51 -14.97 12.95
C LYS A 191 -26.93 -14.49 12.70
N TYR A 192 -27.41 -14.57 11.45
CA TYR A 192 -28.76 -14.10 11.10
C TYR A 192 -29.86 -15.07 11.55
N ASN A 193 -29.53 -16.33 11.84
CA ASN A 193 -30.44 -17.34 12.41
C ASN A 193 -30.17 -17.60 13.90
N SER A 194 -29.86 -16.54 14.65
CA SER A 194 -29.50 -16.64 16.07
C SER A 194 -30.59 -17.23 16.96
N GLU A 195 -31.86 -17.15 16.58
CA GLU A 195 -32.97 -17.81 17.30
C GLU A 195 -32.82 -19.34 17.30
N LYS A 196 -32.34 -19.90 16.18
CA LYS A 196 -32.09 -21.33 15.98
C LYS A 196 -30.75 -21.79 16.56
N PHE A 197 -29.73 -20.92 16.52
CA PHE A 197 -28.34 -21.30 16.83
C PHE A 197 -27.78 -20.68 18.12
N GLY A 198 -28.49 -19.76 18.76
CA GLY A 198 -28.19 -19.23 20.10
C GLY A 198 -27.05 -18.21 20.19
N ASP A 199 -26.51 -17.70 19.09
CA ASP A 199 -25.41 -16.72 19.12
C ASP A 199 -25.61 -15.56 18.14
N GLN A 200 -26.10 -14.42 18.65
CA GLN A 200 -26.29 -13.18 17.88
C GLN A 200 -24.97 -12.48 17.53
N ASN A 201 -23.90 -12.77 18.27
CA ASN A 201 -22.57 -12.19 18.09
C ASN A 201 -21.62 -13.22 17.48
N TYR A 202 -22.16 -14.06 16.59
CA TYR A 202 -21.38 -15.08 15.91
C TYR A 202 -20.37 -14.46 14.93
N THR A 203 -19.18 -15.05 14.83
CA THR A 203 -18.07 -14.52 14.03
C THR A 203 -17.39 -15.63 13.24
N ILE A 204 -16.62 -15.26 12.22
CA ILE A 204 -15.81 -16.20 11.43
C ILE A 204 -14.82 -16.96 12.34
N ARG A 205 -14.26 -16.29 13.36
CA ARG A 205 -13.35 -16.92 14.32
C ARG A 205 -14.03 -18.02 15.14
N LYS A 206 -15.28 -17.81 15.56
CA LYS A 206 -16.09 -18.84 16.25
C LYS A 206 -16.37 -20.02 15.32
N LEU A 207 -16.69 -19.75 14.05
CA LEU A 207 -16.87 -20.79 13.04
C LEU A 207 -15.62 -21.65 12.88
N GLY A 208 -14.44 -21.05 12.74
CA GLY A 208 -13.18 -21.80 12.65
C GLY A 208 -12.96 -22.73 13.85
N ALA A 209 -13.11 -22.22 15.08
CA ALA A 209 -12.95 -23.02 16.28
C ALA A 209 -13.99 -24.15 16.42
N GLU A 210 -15.22 -23.92 15.95
CA GLU A 210 -16.25 -24.97 15.92
C GLU A 210 -15.99 -25.99 14.80
N ILE A 211 -15.47 -25.59 13.63
CA ILE A 211 -15.02 -26.51 12.58
C ILE A 211 -13.92 -27.43 13.12
N ASP A 212 -12.93 -26.88 13.81
CA ASP A 212 -11.85 -27.66 14.43
C ASP A 212 -12.39 -28.68 15.45
N ARG A 213 -13.49 -28.34 16.15
CA ARG A 213 -14.15 -29.23 17.11
C ARG A 213 -14.94 -30.33 16.41
N VAL A 214 -15.70 -30.01 15.37
CA VAL A 214 -16.59 -30.99 14.71
C VAL A 214 -15.86 -31.93 13.75
N LEU A 215 -14.67 -31.56 13.29
CA LEU A 215 -13.82 -32.43 12.47
C LEU A 215 -12.96 -33.41 13.30
N GLN A 216 -13.01 -33.34 14.64
CA GLN A 216 -12.35 -34.34 15.49
C GLN A 216 -13.04 -35.69 15.34
N ALA A 217 -12.26 -36.78 15.29
CA ALA A 217 -12.78 -38.14 15.15
C ALA A 217 -13.77 -38.56 16.26
N ALA A 218 -13.74 -37.88 17.41
CA ALA A 218 -14.64 -38.13 18.53
C ALA A 218 -16.01 -37.43 18.38
N PHE A 219 -16.15 -36.48 17.46
CA PHE A 219 -17.41 -35.78 17.24
C PHE A 219 -18.33 -36.58 16.32
N SER A 220 -19.58 -36.75 16.74
CA SER A 220 -20.66 -37.23 15.89
C SER A 220 -21.77 -36.19 15.87
N PRO A 221 -22.21 -35.71 14.69
CA PRO A 221 -23.37 -34.83 14.62
C PRO A 221 -24.62 -35.56 15.12
N ILE A 222 -25.59 -34.79 15.61
CA ILE A 222 -26.92 -35.32 15.93
C ILE A 222 -27.61 -35.84 14.66
N THR A 223 -28.46 -36.86 14.81
CA THR A 223 -29.23 -37.39 13.67
C THR A 223 -30.27 -36.38 13.17
N ASP A 224 -30.85 -36.61 12.00
CA ASP A 224 -31.90 -35.75 11.46
C ASP A 224 -33.15 -35.77 12.33
N GLU A 225 -33.51 -36.92 12.90
CA GLU A 225 -34.64 -37.05 13.82
C GLU A 225 -34.44 -36.21 15.08
N LYS A 226 -33.23 -36.26 15.67
CA LYS A 226 -32.90 -35.47 16.85
C LYS A 226 -32.81 -33.97 16.52
N ALA A 227 -32.39 -33.60 15.32
CA ALA A 227 -32.40 -32.21 14.88
C ALA A 227 -33.84 -31.67 14.76
N THR A 228 -34.78 -32.47 14.23
CA THR A 228 -36.19 -32.11 14.18
C THR A 228 -36.78 -31.95 15.58
N SER A 229 -36.52 -32.88 16.52
CA SER A 229 -36.99 -32.74 17.91
C SER A 229 -36.42 -31.50 18.60
N HIS A 230 -35.14 -31.16 18.33
CA HIS A 230 -34.52 -29.95 18.86
C HIS A 230 -35.19 -28.69 18.30
N VAL A 231 -35.56 -28.65 17.02
CA VAL A 231 -36.30 -27.52 16.43
C VAL A 231 -37.70 -27.38 17.03
N GLU A 232 -38.38 -28.48 17.35
CA GLU A 232 -39.67 -28.45 18.05
C GLU A 232 -39.53 -27.92 19.48
N LEU A 233 -38.51 -28.37 20.21
CA LEU A 233 -38.18 -27.87 21.56
C LEU A 233 -37.95 -26.35 21.60
N LEU A 234 -37.35 -25.76 20.54
CA LEU A 234 -37.16 -24.31 20.46
C LEU A 234 -38.46 -23.51 20.32
N LYS A 235 -39.56 -24.15 19.92
CA LYS A 235 -40.89 -23.52 19.84
C LYS A 235 -41.67 -23.62 21.14
N GLU A 236 -41.15 -24.34 22.14
CA GLU A 236 -41.81 -24.47 23.43
C GLU A 236 -41.65 -23.20 24.25
N GLU A 237 -42.76 -22.76 24.83
CA GLU A 237 -42.80 -21.67 25.80
C GLU A 237 -43.10 -22.26 27.17
N VAL A 238 -42.71 -21.53 28.23
CA VAL A 238 -43.02 -21.91 29.61
C VAL A 238 -44.54 -22.06 29.73
N LYS A 239 -44.96 -23.24 30.18
CA LYS A 239 -46.37 -23.57 30.41
C LYS A 239 -46.73 -23.30 31.87
N ASP A 240 -47.98 -22.93 32.09
CA ASP A 240 -48.55 -22.83 33.44
C ASP A 240 -48.53 -24.20 34.14
N ASP A 241 -48.37 -24.20 35.46
CA ASP A 241 -48.38 -25.41 36.26
C ASP A 241 -49.70 -26.16 36.08
N VAL A 242 -49.58 -27.46 35.77
CA VAL A 242 -50.73 -28.35 35.72
C VAL A 242 -51.27 -28.52 37.14
N ALA A 243 -52.54 -28.17 37.34
CA ALA A 243 -53.20 -28.26 38.63
C ALA A 243 -53.35 -29.71 39.12
N GLU A 244 -53.37 -29.88 40.45
CA GLU A 244 -53.70 -31.15 41.08
C GLU A 244 -55.17 -31.51 40.81
N LEU A 245 -55.42 -32.78 40.45
CA LEU A 245 -56.77 -33.27 40.18
C LEU A 245 -57.44 -33.73 41.48
N PRO A 246 -58.71 -33.36 41.73
CA PRO A 246 -59.45 -33.86 42.87
C PRO A 246 -59.86 -35.31 42.62
N TYR A 247 -59.07 -36.26 43.12
CA TYR A 247 -59.37 -37.68 42.92
C TYR A 247 -60.54 -38.16 43.78
N PRO A 248 -61.49 -38.90 43.20
CA PRO A 248 -62.61 -39.43 43.96
C PRO A 248 -62.16 -40.56 44.89
N SER A 249 -62.59 -40.49 46.15
CA SER A 249 -62.48 -41.63 47.07
C SER A 249 -63.47 -42.74 46.65
N LEU A 250 -62.92 -43.88 46.24
CA LEU A 250 -63.67 -45.05 45.78
C LEU A 250 -63.93 -46.04 46.91
N SER A 251 -65.17 -46.50 47.03
CA SER A 251 -65.66 -47.26 48.19
C SER A 251 -65.91 -48.74 47.91
N TRP A 252 -65.16 -49.36 46.99
CA TRP A 252 -65.37 -50.75 46.54
C TRP A 252 -65.61 -51.76 47.67
N LYS A 253 -64.72 -51.79 48.68
CA LYS A 253 -64.80 -52.77 49.78
C LYS A 253 -66.10 -52.67 50.56
N GLN A 254 -66.59 -51.44 50.76
CA GLN A 254 -67.87 -51.20 51.41
C GLN A 254 -69.01 -51.66 50.50
N LEU A 255 -68.96 -51.29 49.21
CA LEU A 255 -70.01 -51.62 48.24
C LEU A 255 -70.17 -53.14 48.03
N ALA A 256 -69.06 -53.87 47.90
CA ALA A 256 -69.08 -55.32 47.73
C ALA A 256 -69.63 -56.02 48.98
N LYS A 257 -69.22 -55.58 50.18
CA LYS A 257 -69.68 -56.16 51.45
C LYS A 257 -71.18 -55.92 51.68
N GLU A 258 -71.64 -54.68 51.50
CA GLU A 258 -73.07 -54.35 51.66
C GLU A 258 -73.93 -55.05 50.59
N THR A 259 -73.40 -55.24 49.37
CA THR A 259 -74.06 -56.10 48.35
C THR A 259 -74.21 -57.53 48.85
N GLU A 260 -73.14 -58.13 49.38
CA GLU A 260 -73.16 -59.50 49.91
C GLU A 260 -74.19 -59.66 51.04
N GLU A 261 -74.23 -58.69 51.96
CA GLU A 261 -75.20 -58.66 53.06
C GLU A 261 -76.65 -58.59 52.55
N LEU A 262 -76.97 -57.68 51.62
CA LEU A 262 -78.33 -57.52 51.08
C LEU A 262 -78.76 -58.70 50.19
N VAL A 263 -77.86 -59.24 49.38
CA VAL A 263 -78.13 -60.41 48.51
C VAL A 263 -78.38 -61.67 49.35
N GLY A 264 -77.61 -61.85 50.43
CA GLY A 264 -77.71 -63.00 51.34
C GLY A 264 -78.79 -62.90 52.42
N LYS A 265 -79.34 -61.70 52.70
CA LYS A 265 -80.32 -61.46 53.77
C LYS A 265 -81.58 -62.31 53.57
N ALA A 266 -81.87 -63.18 54.53
CA ALA A 266 -83.09 -63.98 54.55
C ALA A 266 -84.28 -63.16 55.06
N VAL A 267 -85.46 -63.36 54.46
CA VAL A 267 -86.74 -62.79 54.92
C VAL A 267 -87.55 -63.90 55.59
N GLY A 268 -88.30 -63.59 56.65
CA GLY A 268 -89.13 -64.58 57.35
C GLY A 268 -90.11 -65.32 56.43
N GLN A 269 -90.16 -66.65 56.52
CA GLN A 269 -91.03 -67.50 55.68
C GLN A 269 -92.38 -67.85 56.33
N SER A 270 -92.60 -67.46 57.59
CA SER A 270 -93.89 -67.69 58.25
C SER A 270 -94.98 -66.85 57.60
N ASP A 271 -96.16 -67.44 57.40
CA ASP A 271 -97.36 -66.79 56.86
C ASP A 271 -97.29 -66.32 55.38
N LYS A 272 -96.34 -66.81 54.57
CA LYS A 272 -96.27 -66.51 53.13
C LYS A 272 -97.24 -67.39 52.31
N ILE A 273 -97.87 -66.81 51.28
CA ILE A 273 -98.70 -67.55 50.31
C ILE A 273 -97.79 -68.40 49.41
N GLU A 274 -97.91 -69.73 49.51
CA GLU A 274 -97.03 -70.72 48.85
C GLU A 274 -96.94 -70.54 47.33
N GLU A 275 -98.07 -70.29 46.65
CA GLU A 275 -98.13 -70.07 45.20
C GLU A 275 -97.36 -68.81 44.77
N LEU A 276 -97.40 -67.75 45.58
CA LEU A 276 -96.66 -66.51 45.32
C LEU A 276 -95.20 -66.63 45.75
N ALA A 277 -94.90 -67.44 46.76
CA ALA A 277 -93.54 -67.74 47.15
C ALA A 277 -92.81 -68.56 46.07
N ALA A 278 -93.49 -69.54 45.46
CA ALA A 278 -92.91 -70.39 44.42
C ALA A 278 -92.74 -69.69 43.05
N ASN A 279 -93.39 -68.54 42.83
CA ASN A 279 -93.37 -67.83 41.54
C ASN A 279 -93.17 -66.32 41.72
N ALA A 280 -91.93 -65.86 41.58
CA ALA A 280 -91.55 -64.45 41.73
C ALA A 280 -92.25 -63.51 40.72
N VAL A 281 -92.55 -63.98 39.50
CA VAL A 281 -93.26 -63.17 38.50
C VAL A 281 -94.71 -62.94 38.93
N LEU A 282 -95.37 -64.01 39.40
CA LEU A 282 -96.72 -63.94 39.92
C LEU A 282 -96.77 -63.09 41.21
N ASN A 283 -95.78 -63.24 42.08
CA ASN A 283 -95.62 -62.44 43.28
C ASN A 283 -95.62 -60.94 42.99
N ARG A 284 -94.77 -60.50 42.05
CA ARG A 284 -94.67 -59.11 41.62
C ARG A 284 -95.98 -58.60 41.02
N TRP A 285 -96.61 -59.41 40.18
CA TRP A 285 -97.92 -59.06 39.62
C TRP A 285 -98.97 -58.85 40.72
N VAL A 286 -99.02 -59.73 41.73
CA VAL A 286 -99.94 -59.58 42.87
C VAL A 286 -99.57 -58.35 43.72
N LYS A 287 -98.29 -58.05 43.92
CA LYS A 287 -97.82 -56.85 44.64
C LYS A 287 -98.27 -55.56 43.95
N GLU A 288 -98.05 -55.45 42.64
CA GLU A 288 -98.55 -54.31 41.85
C GLU A 288 -100.09 -54.28 41.83
N GLY A 289 -100.72 -55.45 41.70
CA GLY A 289 -102.16 -55.61 41.85
C GLY A 289 -102.66 -55.05 43.18
N ARG A 290 -102.00 -55.34 44.31
CA ARG A 290 -102.34 -54.82 45.64
C ARG A 290 -102.37 -53.29 45.65
N LYS A 291 -101.36 -52.61 45.10
CA LYS A 291 -101.29 -51.13 45.01
C LYS A 291 -102.45 -50.50 44.24
N HIS A 292 -103.00 -51.21 43.26
CA HIS A 292 -104.12 -50.74 42.44
C HIS A 292 -105.51 -51.07 43.04
N HIS A 293 -105.59 -51.97 44.02
CA HIS A 293 -106.85 -52.47 44.57
C HIS A 293 -107.07 -52.12 46.04
N ARG A 294 -106.08 -52.31 46.92
CA ARG A 294 -106.22 -52.09 48.37
C ARG A 294 -106.64 -50.64 48.64
N SER A 295 -107.74 -50.46 49.38
CA SER A 295 -108.35 -49.16 49.70
C SER A 295 -108.80 -48.32 48.49
N LYS A 296 -108.79 -48.87 47.27
CA LYS A 296 -109.21 -48.20 46.03
C LYS A 296 -110.39 -48.88 45.34
N ARG A 297 -110.53 -50.21 45.48
CA ARG A 297 -111.59 -51.02 44.86
C ARG A 297 -112.07 -52.10 45.82
N GLU A 298 -113.39 -52.31 45.90
CA GLU A 298 -113.97 -53.44 46.63
C GLU A 298 -113.97 -54.74 45.80
N ASN A 299 -114.02 -54.60 44.47
CA ASN A 299 -114.07 -55.71 43.53
C ASN A 299 -112.76 -55.82 42.75
N CYS A 300 -112.36 -57.05 42.42
CA CYS A 300 -111.19 -57.33 41.61
C CYS A 300 -111.35 -56.74 40.20
N ALA A 301 -110.37 -55.94 39.76
CA ALA A 301 -110.35 -55.33 38.44
C ALA A 301 -110.25 -56.34 37.29
N PHE A 302 -109.80 -57.57 37.58
CA PHE A 302 -109.61 -58.60 36.57
C PHE A 302 -110.89 -59.41 36.35
N CYS A 303 -111.44 -60.00 37.42
CA CYS A 303 -112.60 -60.90 37.32
C CYS A 303 -113.94 -60.30 37.79
N GLY A 304 -113.94 -59.09 38.36
CA GLY A 304 -115.15 -58.40 38.84
C GLY A 304 -115.70 -58.88 40.18
N ASN A 305 -115.18 -59.96 40.75
CA ASN A 305 -115.63 -60.52 42.04
C ASN A 305 -115.18 -59.67 43.24
N LYS A 306 -115.96 -59.67 44.33
CA LYS A 306 -115.61 -58.99 45.59
C LYS A 306 -114.37 -59.65 46.24
N ILE A 307 -113.40 -58.85 46.69
CA ILE A 307 -112.21 -59.35 47.39
C ILE A 307 -112.51 -59.37 48.91
N GLY A 308 -112.49 -60.56 49.52
CA GLY A 308 -112.78 -60.71 50.95
C GLY A 308 -111.65 -60.20 51.86
N GLU A 309 -111.98 -59.78 53.08
CA GLU A 309 -110.99 -59.30 54.06
C GLU A 309 -109.93 -60.36 54.42
N SER A 310 -110.32 -61.63 54.53
CA SER A 310 -109.37 -62.73 54.77
C SER A 310 -108.30 -62.87 53.68
N ARG A 311 -108.63 -62.52 52.42
CA ARG A 311 -107.65 -62.50 51.33
C ARG A 311 -106.69 -61.32 51.48
N TRP A 312 -107.18 -60.17 51.97
CA TRP A 312 -106.32 -59.04 52.27
C TRP A 312 -105.39 -59.30 53.44
N GLU A 313 -105.86 -59.94 54.50
CA GLU A 313 -105.01 -60.35 55.63
C GLU A 313 -103.88 -61.29 55.17
N LEU A 314 -104.18 -62.27 54.31
CA LEU A 314 -103.16 -63.15 53.73
C LEU A 314 -102.15 -62.40 52.85
N LEU A 315 -102.61 -61.42 52.07
CA LEU A 315 -101.73 -60.59 51.23
C LEU A 315 -100.88 -59.62 52.06
N ASP A 316 -101.44 -59.02 53.10
CA ASP A 316 -100.73 -58.10 54.01
C ASP A 316 -99.69 -58.84 54.85
N LYS A 317 -99.96 -60.09 55.27
CA LYS A 317 -98.94 -60.97 55.88
C LYS A 317 -97.85 -61.41 54.89
N HIS A 318 -98.23 -61.66 53.64
CA HIS A 318 -97.29 -62.06 52.61
C HIS A 318 -96.34 -60.92 52.19
N PHE A 319 -96.84 -59.69 52.11
CA PHE A 319 -96.08 -58.45 51.89
C PHE A 319 -95.87 -57.71 53.21
N ASP A 320 -95.12 -58.33 54.12
CA ASP A 320 -94.79 -57.78 55.44
C ASP A 320 -93.72 -56.67 55.36
N GLU A 321 -93.60 -55.93 56.46
CA GLU A 321 -92.64 -54.82 56.62
C GLU A 321 -91.19 -55.23 56.32
N GLU A 322 -90.79 -56.49 56.55
CA GLU A 322 -89.44 -56.97 56.30
C GLU A 322 -89.09 -57.02 54.80
N SER A 323 -90.02 -57.50 53.97
CA SER A 323 -89.81 -57.58 52.51
C SER A 323 -89.85 -56.20 51.83
N GLU A 324 -90.70 -55.29 52.30
CA GLU A 324 -90.77 -53.90 51.83
C GLU A 324 -89.52 -53.10 52.27
N LYS A 325 -89.02 -53.34 53.49
CA LYS A 325 -87.78 -52.72 53.98
C LYS A 325 -86.55 -53.18 53.19
N LEU A 326 -86.43 -54.46 52.87
CA LEU A 326 -85.32 -54.98 52.06
C LEU A 326 -85.32 -54.40 50.64
N GLU A 327 -86.49 -54.24 50.03
CA GLU A 327 -86.60 -53.61 48.71
C GLU A 327 -86.14 -52.15 48.74
N GLY A 328 -86.52 -51.38 49.77
CA GLY A 328 -86.05 -50.01 49.98
C GLY A 328 -84.54 -49.93 50.22
N GLU A 329 -83.99 -50.80 51.07
CA GLU A 329 -82.54 -50.90 51.31
C GLU A 329 -81.77 -51.22 50.01
N ILE A 330 -82.30 -52.08 49.15
CA ILE A 330 -81.70 -52.39 47.84
C ILE A 330 -81.76 -51.17 46.90
N ASP A 331 -82.87 -50.43 46.88
CA ASP A 331 -83.03 -49.25 46.03
C ASP A 331 -82.08 -48.11 46.41
N ASP A 332 -82.03 -47.76 47.70
CA ASP A 332 -81.09 -46.75 48.23
C ASP A 332 -79.63 -47.13 47.92
N PHE A 333 -79.34 -48.43 47.94
CA PHE A 333 -78.00 -48.92 47.69
C PHE A 333 -77.66 -49.01 46.19
N LEU A 334 -78.63 -49.28 45.32
CA LEU A 334 -78.48 -49.13 43.87
C LEU A 334 -78.20 -47.67 43.49
N GLU A 335 -78.84 -46.70 44.14
CA GLU A 335 -78.52 -45.28 44.00
C GLU A 335 -77.09 -44.97 44.47
N SER A 336 -76.65 -45.59 45.57
CA SER A 336 -75.27 -45.44 46.07
C SER A 336 -74.22 -45.98 45.08
N ILE A 337 -74.49 -47.12 44.42
CA ILE A 337 -73.64 -47.64 43.35
C ILE A 337 -73.68 -46.72 42.12
N ALA A 338 -74.83 -46.15 41.77
CA ALA A 338 -74.93 -45.19 40.68
C ALA A 338 -74.12 -43.91 40.96
N ALA A 339 -74.17 -43.41 42.20
CA ALA A 339 -73.36 -42.29 42.65
C ALA A 339 -71.85 -42.62 42.58
N GLU A 340 -71.44 -43.83 42.96
CA GLU A 340 -70.05 -44.29 42.81
C GLU A 340 -69.60 -44.28 41.34
N LYS A 341 -70.43 -44.76 40.42
CA LYS A 341 -70.13 -44.72 38.97
C LYS A 341 -69.97 -43.28 38.48
N ALA A 342 -70.81 -42.36 38.96
CA ALA A 342 -70.76 -40.95 38.57
C ALA A 342 -69.46 -40.26 39.00
N LYS A 343 -68.82 -40.68 40.11
CA LYS A 343 -67.53 -40.14 40.56
C LYS A 343 -66.39 -40.32 39.55
N LEU A 344 -66.49 -41.31 38.66
CA LEU A 344 -65.45 -41.63 37.67
C LEU A 344 -65.58 -40.78 36.40
N HIS A 345 -66.70 -40.08 36.22
CA HIS A 345 -66.91 -39.21 35.07
C HIS A 345 -65.98 -37.99 35.15
N GLY A 346 -65.06 -37.86 34.19
CA GLY A 346 -64.10 -36.76 34.16
C GLY A 346 -62.93 -36.88 35.15
N ALA A 347 -62.71 -38.06 35.74
CA ALA A 347 -61.66 -38.26 36.76
C ALA A 347 -60.23 -37.99 36.27
N LEU A 348 -59.99 -38.02 34.95
CA LEU A 348 -58.71 -37.68 34.30
C LEU A 348 -58.93 -36.79 33.07
N GLU A 349 -59.69 -35.71 33.23
CA GLU A 349 -59.93 -34.73 32.17
C GLU A 349 -58.87 -33.62 32.21
N VAL A 350 -57.87 -33.72 31.33
CA VAL A 350 -56.76 -32.75 31.23
C VAL A 350 -56.50 -32.35 29.79
N GLU A 351 -56.28 -31.05 29.57
CA GLU A 351 -55.95 -30.51 28.26
C GLU A 351 -54.48 -30.78 27.90
N GLU A 352 -54.24 -31.32 26.70
CA GLU A 352 -52.89 -31.71 26.24
C GLU A 352 -51.97 -30.52 25.95
N ASN A 353 -52.54 -29.33 25.79
CA ASN A 353 -51.81 -28.07 25.56
C ASN A 353 -50.98 -27.63 26.78
N HIS A 354 -51.32 -28.06 28.00
CA HIS A 354 -50.56 -27.78 29.22
C HIS A 354 -49.32 -28.67 29.38
N PHE A 355 -49.14 -29.68 28.52
CA PHE A 355 -47.99 -30.57 28.56
C PHE A 355 -46.99 -30.24 27.45
N TYR A 356 -45.71 -30.29 27.78
CA TYR A 356 -44.62 -30.20 26.80
C TYR A 356 -44.66 -31.37 25.82
N SER A 357 -44.17 -31.17 24.60
CA SER A 357 -44.30 -32.11 23.48
C SER A 357 -43.72 -33.48 23.82
N LYS A 358 -42.62 -33.52 24.59
CA LYS A 358 -41.99 -34.76 25.06
C LYS A 358 -42.84 -35.60 26.02
N PHE A 359 -43.83 -34.99 26.67
CA PHE A 359 -44.69 -35.65 27.66
C PHE A 359 -46.04 -36.10 27.08
N LYS A 360 -46.40 -35.65 25.86
CA LYS A 360 -47.71 -35.93 25.25
C LYS A 360 -47.95 -37.42 25.01
N GLU A 361 -46.95 -38.16 24.50
CA GLU A 361 -47.10 -39.60 24.27
C GLU A 361 -47.31 -40.37 25.58
N ARG A 362 -46.56 -40.01 26.64
CA ARG A 362 -46.74 -40.58 27.98
C ARG A 362 -48.11 -40.22 28.57
N LEU A 363 -48.59 -38.98 28.36
CA LEU A 363 -49.93 -38.57 28.79
C LEU A 363 -51.02 -39.40 28.10
N LEU A 364 -50.92 -39.62 26.79
CA LEU A 364 -51.87 -40.44 26.03
C LEU A 364 -51.89 -41.88 26.55
N ALA A 365 -50.71 -42.48 26.79
CA ALA A 365 -50.61 -43.82 27.37
C ALA A 365 -51.23 -43.92 28.78
N ILE A 366 -51.07 -42.89 29.61
CA ILE A 366 -51.69 -42.82 30.94
C ILE A 366 -53.21 -42.68 30.83
N LYS A 367 -53.73 -41.84 29.92
CA LYS A 367 -55.17 -41.71 29.65
C LYS A 367 -55.77 -43.04 29.22
N GLU A 368 -55.13 -43.75 28.29
CA GLU A 368 -55.60 -45.06 27.83
C GLU A 368 -55.60 -46.10 28.98
N LYS A 369 -54.53 -46.13 29.78
CA LYS A 369 -54.43 -47.00 30.97
C LYS A 369 -55.54 -46.71 31.99
N HIS A 370 -55.82 -45.43 32.24
CA HIS A 370 -56.89 -44.99 33.15
C HIS A 370 -58.27 -45.40 32.63
N ASP A 371 -58.57 -45.13 31.35
CA ASP A 371 -59.86 -45.46 30.75
C ASP A 371 -60.14 -46.96 30.76
N GLU A 372 -59.10 -47.78 30.52
CA GLU A 372 -59.22 -49.24 30.64
C GLU A 372 -59.51 -49.67 32.09
N ALA A 373 -58.84 -49.07 33.08
CA ALA A 373 -59.07 -49.35 34.50
C ALA A 373 -60.48 -48.95 34.95
N VAL A 374 -60.94 -47.76 34.56
CA VAL A 374 -62.31 -47.28 34.82
C VAL A 374 -63.33 -48.22 34.21
N LYS A 375 -63.14 -48.66 32.96
CA LYS A 375 -64.04 -49.61 32.29
C LYS A 375 -64.16 -50.92 33.06
N LYS A 376 -63.05 -51.48 33.57
CA LYS A 376 -63.06 -52.71 34.39
C LYS A 376 -63.78 -52.50 35.72
N TYR A 377 -63.56 -51.37 36.39
CA TYR A 377 -64.23 -51.05 37.65
C TYR A 377 -65.74 -50.84 37.47
N LEU A 378 -66.16 -50.10 36.44
CA LEU A 378 -67.58 -49.92 36.09
C LEU A 378 -68.27 -51.26 35.80
N ALA A 379 -67.61 -52.17 35.08
CA ALA A 379 -68.13 -53.52 34.84
C ALA A 379 -68.31 -54.33 36.14
N SER A 380 -67.41 -54.14 37.11
CA SER A 380 -67.49 -54.79 38.42
C SER A 380 -68.66 -54.23 39.24
N LEU A 381 -68.88 -52.92 39.22
CA LEU A 381 -70.05 -52.26 39.82
C LEU A 381 -71.36 -52.66 39.14
N ASP A 382 -71.38 -52.81 37.82
CA ASP A 382 -72.53 -53.38 37.08
C ASP A 382 -72.82 -54.82 37.51
N GLY A 383 -71.78 -55.61 37.81
CA GLY A 383 -71.90 -56.94 38.40
C GLY A 383 -72.64 -56.92 39.74
N LEU A 384 -72.27 -56.00 40.64
CA LEU A 384 -72.97 -55.80 41.91
C LEU A 384 -74.43 -55.33 41.69
N SER A 385 -74.64 -54.33 40.82
CA SER A 385 -75.99 -53.84 40.48
C SER A 385 -76.90 -54.95 39.94
N LYS A 386 -76.37 -55.85 39.08
CA LYS A 386 -77.13 -56.98 38.53
C LYS A 386 -77.54 -57.98 39.61
N GLN A 387 -76.68 -58.27 40.58
CA GLN A 387 -77.00 -59.17 41.68
C GLN A 387 -78.08 -58.57 42.60
N LEU A 388 -77.97 -57.28 42.91
CA LEU A 388 -79.00 -56.54 43.67
C LEU A 388 -80.32 -56.47 42.92
N GLN A 389 -80.31 -56.21 41.61
CA GLN A 389 -81.52 -56.20 40.80
C GLN A 389 -82.16 -57.59 40.74
N ALA A 390 -81.35 -58.64 40.58
CA ALA A 390 -81.84 -60.01 40.64
C ALA A 390 -82.42 -60.34 42.02
N ARG A 391 -81.83 -59.83 43.10
CA ARG A 391 -82.36 -59.97 44.47
C ARG A 391 -83.67 -59.19 44.65
N LYS A 392 -83.76 -57.97 44.13
CA LYS A 392 -84.99 -57.15 44.10
C LYS A 392 -86.12 -57.85 43.33
N ASP A 393 -85.76 -58.54 42.25
CA ASP A 393 -86.70 -59.24 41.40
C ASP A 393 -87.32 -60.48 42.08
N ASP A 394 -86.66 -61.04 43.10
CA ASP A 394 -87.08 -62.17 43.92
C ASP A 394 -86.70 -61.94 45.40
N LEU A 395 -87.57 -61.22 46.13
CA LEU A 395 -87.35 -60.80 47.52
C LEU A 395 -87.44 -61.97 48.53
N ILE A 396 -88.03 -63.10 48.14
CA ILE A 396 -88.32 -64.20 49.07
C ILE A 396 -87.13 -65.14 49.20
N HIS A 397 -86.47 -65.47 48.10
CA HIS A 397 -85.31 -66.36 48.13
C HIS A 397 -84.03 -65.54 48.25
N SER A 398 -83.24 -65.82 49.30
CA SER A 398 -81.87 -65.33 49.35
C SER A 398 -81.06 -65.94 48.20
N LYS A 399 -80.10 -65.17 47.69
CA LYS A 399 -79.23 -65.60 46.60
C LYS A 399 -77.80 -65.74 47.10
N THR A 400 -77.01 -66.55 46.42
CA THR A 400 -75.58 -66.63 46.69
C THR A 400 -74.89 -65.44 46.05
N PHE A 401 -74.08 -64.72 46.83
CA PHE A 401 -73.27 -63.62 46.33
C PHE A 401 -72.14 -64.15 45.44
N GLU A 402 -71.99 -63.56 44.26
CA GLU A 402 -70.89 -63.83 43.34
C GLU A 402 -69.86 -62.69 43.43
N ALA A 403 -68.70 -62.99 44.01
CA ALA A 403 -67.63 -62.00 44.16
C ALA A 403 -67.21 -61.42 42.80
N GLN A 404 -67.01 -60.10 42.79
CA GLN A 404 -66.50 -59.35 41.64
C GLN A 404 -65.06 -58.88 41.95
N ASP A 405 -64.28 -58.61 40.92
CA ASP A 405 -62.86 -58.22 41.08
C ASP A 405 -62.71 -56.73 41.51
N ASP A 406 -61.77 -56.48 42.44
CA ASP A 406 -61.41 -55.14 42.89
C ASP A 406 -60.39 -54.48 41.93
N HIS A 407 -60.86 -53.51 41.17
CA HIS A 407 -60.05 -52.77 40.20
C HIS A 407 -59.61 -51.38 40.68
N VAL A 408 -59.87 -51.01 41.95
CA VAL A 408 -59.51 -49.67 42.49
C VAL A 408 -58.00 -49.41 42.39
N HIS A 409 -57.18 -50.44 42.63
CA HIS A 409 -55.72 -50.32 42.55
C HIS A 409 -55.20 -49.98 41.15
N LEU A 410 -55.89 -50.42 40.07
CA LEU A 410 -55.50 -50.09 38.69
C LEU A 410 -55.75 -48.63 38.36
N ILE A 411 -56.87 -48.10 38.87
CA ILE A 411 -57.19 -46.67 38.76
C ILE A 411 -56.14 -45.88 39.52
N GLN A 412 -55.88 -46.23 40.79
CA GLN A 412 -54.87 -45.56 41.60
C GLN A 412 -53.48 -45.57 40.93
N ALA A 413 -53.07 -46.70 40.35
CA ALA A 413 -51.78 -46.79 39.65
C ALA A 413 -51.70 -45.87 38.41
N ALA A 414 -52.80 -45.69 37.67
CA ALA A 414 -52.83 -44.75 36.55
C ALA A 414 -52.79 -43.28 37.03
N LEU A 415 -53.42 -43.00 38.18
CA LEU A 415 -53.38 -41.68 38.80
C LEU A 415 -52.00 -41.35 39.39
N ASP A 416 -51.33 -42.31 40.01
CA ASP A 416 -49.96 -42.14 40.51
C ASP A 416 -48.96 -41.90 39.36
N ASP A 417 -49.16 -42.57 38.21
CA ASP A 417 -48.37 -42.32 37.00
C ASP A 417 -48.62 -40.90 36.46
N PHE A 418 -49.88 -40.42 36.49
CA PHE A 418 -50.23 -39.06 36.11
C PHE A 418 -49.61 -38.04 37.07
N GLU A 419 -49.68 -38.28 38.37
CA GLU A 419 -49.11 -37.43 39.42
C GLU A 419 -47.60 -37.25 39.22
N THR A 420 -46.92 -38.36 38.91
CA THR A 420 -45.50 -38.35 38.56
C THR A 420 -45.25 -37.51 37.31
N LEU A 421 -46.03 -37.70 36.24
CA LEU A 421 -45.92 -36.91 35.01
C LEU A 421 -46.20 -35.41 35.25
N ARG A 422 -47.16 -35.07 36.10
CA ARG A 422 -47.51 -33.70 36.47
C ARG A 422 -46.34 -33.01 37.14
N ASN A 423 -45.73 -33.66 38.14
CA ASN A 423 -44.57 -33.12 38.85
C ASN A 423 -43.38 -32.94 37.90
N GLU A 424 -43.10 -33.94 37.06
CA GLU A 424 -42.05 -33.81 36.02
C GLU A 424 -42.34 -32.67 35.04
N THR A 425 -43.60 -32.45 34.66
CA THR A 425 -44.02 -31.39 33.73
C THR A 425 -43.83 -30.02 34.37
N ASN A 426 -44.29 -29.81 35.60
CA ASN A 426 -44.17 -28.53 36.30
C ASN A 426 -42.70 -28.21 36.62
N GLU A 427 -41.89 -29.22 36.97
CA GLU A 427 -40.45 -29.04 37.18
C GLU A 427 -39.70 -28.74 35.88
N TYR A 428 -40.16 -29.25 34.73
CA TYR A 428 -39.48 -29.10 33.45
C TYR A 428 -39.31 -27.65 33.01
N SER A 429 -40.25 -26.77 33.41
CA SER A 429 -40.18 -25.33 33.20
C SER A 429 -38.86 -24.72 33.70
N ASN A 430 -38.26 -25.28 34.77
CA ASN A 430 -36.98 -24.82 35.32
C ASN A 430 -35.77 -25.21 34.46
N SER A 431 -35.86 -26.30 33.70
CA SER A 431 -34.79 -26.78 32.81
C SER A 431 -34.96 -26.38 31.35
N LEU A 432 -36.14 -25.87 30.96
CA LEU A 432 -36.48 -25.58 29.56
C LEU A 432 -35.48 -24.65 28.88
N GLU A 433 -35.07 -23.56 29.54
CA GLU A 433 -34.11 -22.60 28.98
C GLU A 433 -32.72 -23.24 28.75
N MET A 434 -32.29 -24.09 29.68
CA MET A 434 -31.03 -24.82 29.59
C MET A 434 -31.08 -25.84 28.45
N ASP A 435 -32.18 -26.59 28.34
CA ASP A 435 -32.40 -27.57 27.28
C ASP A 435 -32.47 -26.91 25.89
N GLN A 436 -33.18 -25.79 25.76
CA GLN A 436 -33.21 -25.00 24.53
C GLN A 436 -31.82 -24.46 24.17
N SER A 437 -31.05 -24.01 25.14
CA SER A 437 -29.67 -23.54 24.91
C SER A 437 -28.77 -24.68 24.43
N SER A 438 -28.91 -25.87 25.01
CA SER A 438 -28.23 -27.09 24.58
C SER A 438 -28.63 -27.48 23.15
N ALA A 439 -29.94 -27.46 22.84
CA ALA A 439 -30.47 -27.76 21.52
C ALA A 439 -29.98 -26.79 20.44
N ARG A 440 -29.96 -25.47 20.73
CA ARG A 440 -29.38 -24.45 19.85
C ARG A 440 -27.91 -24.74 19.54
N ASN A 441 -27.14 -25.14 20.55
CA ASN A 441 -25.74 -25.51 20.39
C ASN A 441 -25.56 -26.77 19.53
N ASP A 442 -26.34 -27.82 19.78
CA ASP A 442 -26.29 -29.06 18.99
C ASP A 442 -26.66 -28.82 17.52
N LEU A 443 -27.72 -28.05 17.26
CA LEU A 443 -28.14 -27.64 15.91
C LEU A 443 -27.06 -26.82 15.20
N ARG A 444 -26.38 -25.93 15.92
CA ARG A 444 -25.26 -25.14 15.40
C ARG A 444 -24.10 -26.04 15.01
N LEU A 445 -23.65 -26.93 15.91
CA LEU A 445 -22.53 -27.82 15.64
C LEU A 445 -22.82 -28.79 14.48
N LYS A 446 -24.04 -29.32 14.37
CA LYS A 446 -24.45 -30.10 13.19
C LYS A 446 -24.34 -29.29 11.90
N THR A 447 -24.86 -28.06 11.92
CA THR A 447 -24.82 -27.16 10.75
C THR A 447 -23.38 -26.80 10.35
N VAL A 448 -22.49 -26.63 11.34
CA VAL A 448 -21.05 -26.38 11.12
C VAL A 448 -20.37 -27.62 10.53
N TYR A 449 -20.70 -28.82 11.02
CA TYR A 449 -20.18 -30.08 10.48
C TYR A 449 -20.60 -30.29 9.02
N GLU A 450 -21.90 -30.17 8.71
CA GLU A 450 -22.42 -30.28 7.34
C GLU A 450 -21.77 -29.26 6.41
N PHE A 451 -21.58 -28.02 6.88
CA PHE A 451 -20.87 -26.99 6.14
C PHE A 451 -19.42 -27.40 5.85
N ALA A 452 -18.66 -27.82 6.86
CA ALA A 452 -17.26 -28.22 6.72
C ALA A 452 -17.09 -29.37 5.72
N VAL A 453 -18.01 -30.35 5.75
CA VAL A 453 -18.06 -31.44 4.76
C VAL A 453 -18.43 -30.90 3.37
N SER A 454 -19.45 -30.06 3.26
CA SER A 454 -19.95 -29.58 1.95
C SER A 454 -18.93 -28.77 1.14
N ILE A 455 -18.05 -28.02 1.82
CA ILE A 455 -16.99 -27.24 1.16
C ILE A 455 -15.68 -28.02 1.02
N ASN A 456 -15.63 -29.27 1.49
CA ASN A 456 -14.40 -30.06 1.63
C ASN A 456 -13.31 -29.27 2.38
N TYR A 457 -13.64 -28.75 3.57
CA TYR A 457 -12.77 -27.84 4.33
C TYR A 457 -11.37 -28.44 4.57
N ALA A 458 -11.30 -29.73 4.90
CA ALA A 458 -10.02 -30.42 5.12
C ALA A 458 -9.13 -30.43 3.86
N ASP A 459 -9.71 -30.66 2.67
CA ASP A 459 -8.98 -30.64 1.41
C ASP A 459 -8.52 -29.23 1.05
N GLN A 460 -9.38 -28.22 1.27
CA GLN A 460 -9.01 -26.82 1.04
C GLN A 460 -7.88 -26.37 1.96
N MET A 461 -7.91 -26.76 3.24
CA MET A 461 -6.82 -26.48 4.19
C MET A 461 -5.54 -27.19 3.77
N SER A 462 -5.61 -28.45 3.34
CA SER A 462 -4.45 -29.17 2.82
C SER A 462 -3.86 -28.53 1.56
N GLU A 463 -4.71 -28.01 0.67
CA GLU A 463 -4.28 -27.26 -0.51
C GLU A 463 -3.65 -25.92 -0.14
N ILE A 464 -4.21 -25.18 0.83
CA ILE A 464 -3.61 -23.96 1.38
C ILE A 464 -2.24 -24.25 2.00
N ASP A 465 -2.10 -25.34 2.76
CA ASP A 465 -0.81 -25.76 3.33
C ASP A 465 0.20 -26.11 2.23
N ARG A 466 -0.24 -26.81 1.17
CA ARG A 466 0.59 -27.14 0.00
C ARG A 466 1.04 -25.89 -0.74
N LEU A 467 0.14 -24.94 -0.97
CA LEU A 467 0.44 -23.66 -1.62
C LEU A 467 1.35 -22.79 -0.75
N ASN A 468 1.17 -22.81 0.57
CA ASN A 468 2.06 -22.15 1.53
C ASN A 468 3.48 -22.73 1.47
N ASN A 469 3.62 -24.06 1.42
CA ASN A 469 4.93 -24.70 1.25
C ASN A 469 5.54 -24.35 -0.11
N CYS A 470 4.75 -24.36 -1.19
CA CYS A 470 5.20 -23.94 -2.52
C CYS A 470 5.69 -22.48 -2.55
N LEU A 471 4.98 -21.58 -1.87
CA LEU A 471 5.40 -20.18 -1.70
C LEU A 471 6.70 -20.10 -0.91
N ARG A 472 6.83 -20.83 0.21
CA ARG A 472 8.05 -20.87 1.01
C ARG A 472 9.24 -21.38 0.20
N ASP A 473 9.08 -22.45 -0.57
CA ASP A 473 10.11 -23.01 -1.42
C ASP A 473 10.52 -22.03 -2.53
N SER A 474 9.55 -21.34 -3.13
CA SER A 474 9.79 -20.32 -4.15
C SER A 474 10.52 -19.10 -3.57
N MET A 475 10.12 -18.64 -2.38
CA MET A 475 10.80 -17.57 -1.65
C MET A 475 12.22 -17.97 -1.26
N ALA A 476 12.43 -19.20 -0.77
CA ALA A 476 13.75 -19.71 -0.43
C ALA A 476 14.65 -19.80 -1.67
N ALA A 477 14.12 -20.26 -2.80
CA ALA A 477 14.85 -20.30 -4.07
C ALA A 477 15.23 -18.90 -4.57
N ALA A 478 14.29 -17.94 -4.54
CA ALA A 478 14.57 -16.56 -4.92
C ALA A 478 15.59 -15.90 -3.96
N SER A 479 15.44 -16.13 -2.66
CA SER A 479 16.35 -15.63 -1.63
C SER A 479 17.74 -16.24 -1.75
N SER A 480 17.85 -17.52 -2.11
CA SER A 480 19.14 -18.18 -2.34
C SER A 480 19.89 -17.52 -3.48
N ILE A 481 19.22 -17.28 -4.62
CA ILE A 481 19.85 -16.60 -5.77
C ILE A 481 20.21 -15.15 -5.42
N ALA A 482 19.32 -14.42 -4.74
CA ALA A 482 19.61 -13.06 -4.29
C ALA A 482 20.82 -13.01 -3.33
N GLN A 483 20.93 -14.00 -2.44
CA GLN A 483 22.07 -14.14 -1.52
C GLN A 483 23.35 -14.47 -2.29
N THR A 484 23.30 -15.38 -3.26
CA THR A 484 24.45 -15.68 -4.14
C THR A 484 24.90 -14.45 -4.93
N ILE A 485 23.97 -13.65 -5.47
CA ILE A 485 24.29 -12.37 -6.13
C ILE A 485 24.97 -11.42 -5.13
N ARG A 486 24.45 -11.30 -3.91
CA ARG A 486 25.02 -10.44 -2.86
C ARG A 486 26.43 -10.89 -2.45
N GLU A 487 26.64 -12.19 -2.27
CA GLU A 487 27.95 -12.76 -1.93
C GLU A 487 28.97 -12.50 -3.03
N LYS A 488 28.58 -12.72 -4.29
CA LYS A 488 29.42 -12.40 -5.45
C LYS A 488 29.69 -10.90 -5.59
N GLN A 489 28.72 -10.04 -5.27
CA GLN A 489 28.93 -8.60 -5.26
C GLN A 489 29.89 -8.17 -4.14
N LEU A 490 29.78 -8.76 -2.95
CA LEU A 490 30.72 -8.56 -1.85
C LEU A 490 32.12 -9.09 -2.19
N GLU A 491 32.20 -10.21 -2.92
CA GLU A 491 33.45 -10.74 -3.44
C GLU A 491 34.09 -9.79 -4.46
N ILE A 492 33.30 -9.21 -5.37
CA ILE A 492 33.75 -8.13 -6.27
C ILE A 492 34.26 -6.95 -5.45
N ASP A 493 33.53 -6.50 -4.43
CA ASP A 493 33.92 -5.35 -3.62
C ASP A 493 35.15 -5.64 -2.74
N ALA A 494 35.34 -6.89 -2.29
CA ALA A 494 36.54 -7.34 -1.59
C ALA A 494 37.74 -7.40 -2.53
N LYS A 495 37.57 -7.98 -3.73
CA LYS A 495 38.60 -8.01 -4.78
C LYS A 495 38.98 -6.59 -5.22
N ARG A 496 38.02 -5.68 -5.36
CA ARG A 496 38.27 -4.25 -5.60
C ARG A 496 39.06 -3.61 -4.47
N ARG A 497 38.77 -3.96 -3.21
CA ARG A 497 39.54 -3.48 -2.05
C ARG A 497 40.95 -4.06 -1.98
N GLU A 498 41.15 -5.30 -2.43
CA GLU A 498 42.49 -5.90 -2.59
C GLU A 498 43.31 -5.21 -3.69
N MET A 499 42.64 -4.50 -4.62
CA MET A 499 43.28 -3.69 -5.66
C MET A 499 43.67 -2.27 -5.19
N ASN A 500 43.36 -1.90 -3.94
CA ASN A 500 43.56 -0.55 -3.41
C ASN A 500 45.02 -0.27 -3.06
N ASP A 501 45.57 0.77 -3.70
CA ASP A 501 46.88 1.32 -3.39
C ASP A 501 46.69 2.82 -3.06
N GLU A 502 46.60 3.17 -1.77
CA GLU A 502 46.50 4.59 -1.34
C GLU A 502 47.76 5.39 -1.73
N GLU A 503 48.91 4.74 -1.89
CA GLU A 503 50.14 5.36 -2.38
C GLU A 503 50.00 5.79 -3.85
N LYS A 504 49.29 5.02 -4.67
CA LYS A 504 48.94 5.42 -6.05
C LYS A 504 48.06 6.66 -6.09
N GLY A 505 47.13 6.83 -5.15
CA GLY A 505 46.33 8.04 -5.00
C GLY A 505 47.22 9.29 -4.88
N ALA A 506 48.17 9.25 -3.93
CA ALA A 506 49.14 10.33 -3.74
C ALA A 506 50.04 10.54 -4.97
N ARG A 507 50.55 9.46 -5.58
CA ARG A 507 51.37 9.54 -6.80
C ARG A 507 50.62 10.18 -7.97
N LYS A 508 49.31 9.93 -8.11
CA LYS A 508 48.49 10.51 -9.18
C LYS A 508 48.24 12.00 -8.98
N VAL A 509 47.97 12.42 -7.74
CA VAL A 509 47.90 13.84 -7.40
C VAL A 509 49.24 14.53 -7.70
N ASN A 510 50.35 13.92 -7.29
CA ASN A 510 51.69 14.42 -7.58
C ASN A 510 52.02 14.45 -9.08
N GLN A 511 51.51 13.48 -9.85
CA GLN A 511 51.64 13.51 -11.31
C GLN A 511 50.98 14.78 -11.88
N TYR A 512 49.74 15.09 -11.50
CA TYR A 512 49.06 16.28 -11.98
C TYR A 512 49.72 17.58 -11.51
N LEU A 513 50.27 17.60 -10.29
CA LEU A 513 51.05 18.74 -9.79
C LEU A 513 52.36 18.90 -10.59
N ASN A 514 53.11 17.83 -10.82
CA ASN A 514 54.45 17.91 -11.44
C ASN A 514 54.41 18.11 -12.96
N ASP A 515 53.55 17.37 -13.68
CA ASP A 515 53.49 17.36 -15.15
C ASP A 515 53.15 18.74 -15.73
N PHE A 516 52.51 19.60 -14.93
CA PHE A 516 52.02 20.89 -15.39
C PHE A 516 52.66 22.12 -14.71
N PHE A 517 53.34 21.96 -13.57
CA PHE A 517 54.01 23.09 -12.89
C PHE A 517 55.52 23.18 -13.15
N GLY A 518 56.17 22.14 -13.68
CA GLY A 518 57.58 22.17 -14.05
C GLY A 518 58.59 22.35 -12.89
N HIS A 519 58.12 22.66 -11.66
CA HIS A 519 58.90 22.82 -10.44
C HIS A 519 58.16 22.18 -9.26
N SER A 520 58.86 21.29 -8.53
CA SER A 520 58.35 20.46 -7.43
C SER A 520 58.05 21.25 -6.13
N PHE A 521 57.12 22.21 -6.16
CA PHE A 521 56.88 23.09 -5.00
C PHE A 521 55.99 22.46 -3.92
N LEU A 522 55.13 21.51 -4.27
CA LEU A 522 54.23 20.81 -3.35
C LEU A 522 54.15 19.33 -3.73
N THR A 523 54.35 18.45 -2.76
CA THR A 523 54.23 16.99 -2.92
C THR A 523 53.29 16.44 -1.85
N LEU A 524 52.42 15.53 -2.25
CA LEU A 524 51.56 14.75 -1.37
C LEU A 524 52.31 13.47 -0.99
N GLU A 525 52.66 13.31 0.29
CA GLU A 525 53.33 12.13 0.82
C GLU A 525 52.37 11.31 1.69
N THR A 526 52.55 9.99 1.71
CA THR A 526 51.77 9.08 2.55
C THR A 526 52.49 8.81 3.87
N GLN A 527 51.89 9.16 5.01
CA GLN A 527 52.34 8.74 6.33
C GLN A 527 51.55 7.51 6.81
N GLU A 528 52.27 6.47 7.24
CA GLU A 528 51.69 5.36 7.99
C GLU A 528 51.68 5.67 9.49
N ASN A 529 50.50 5.88 10.07
CA ASN A 529 50.32 5.85 11.52
C ASN A 529 49.88 4.45 11.94
N ARG A 530 50.74 3.76 12.69
CA ARG A 530 50.41 2.51 13.39
C ARG A 530 49.89 2.84 14.77
N ASP A 531 48.61 2.57 15.01
CA ASP A 531 48.11 2.54 16.37
C ASP A 531 48.48 1.20 17.01
N GLU A 532 49.51 1.21 17.85
CA GLU A 532 50.05 0.01 18.53
C GLU A 532 49.00 -0.68 19.44
N THR A 533 47.92 0.01 19.81
CA THR A 533 46.88 -0.54 20.71
C THR A 533 45.73 -1.25 20.00
N LEU A 534 45.44 -0.90 18.74
CA LEU A 534 44.31 -1.45 17.96
C LEU A 534 44.74 -2.31 16.78
N GLY A 535 46.04 -2.34 16.43
CA GLY A 535 46.54 -3.10 15.28
C GLY A 535 46.05 -2.58 13.91
N THR A 536 45.36 -1.43 13.90
CA THR A 536 44.86 -0.77 12.69
C THR A 536 45.94 0.09 12.06
N ARG A 537 46.22 -0.17 10.78
CA ARG A 537 47.03 0.70 9.91
C ARG A 537 46.16 1.86 9.47
N SER A 538 46.59 3.11 9.72
CA SER A 538 45.93 4.29 9.16
C SER A 538 46.93 5.05 8.29
N ILE A 539 46.65 5.14 6.99
CA ILE A 539 47.42 5.94 6.05
C ILE A 539 46.84 7.36 6.08
N ARG A 540 47.69 8.38 6.06
CA ARG A 540 47.28 9.79 5.96
C ARG A 540 48.10 10.48 4.87
N PHE A 541 47.50 11.44 4.18
CA PHE A 541 48.21 12.28 3.21
C PHE A 541 48.71 13.56 3.89
N GLU A 542 50.01 13.84 3.74
CA GLU A 542 50.68 15.03 4.24
C GLU A 542 51.24 15.84 3.06
N ILE A 543 51.16 17.17 3.13
CA ILE A 543 51.76 18.03 2.11
C ILE A 543 53.16 18.43 2.55
N THR A 544 54.15 18.16 1.69
CA THR A 544 55.52 18.62 1.87
C THR A 544 55.90 19.67 0.82
N ARG A 545 56.68 20.66 1.26
CA ARG A 545 57.37 21.65 0.43
C ARG A 545 58.86 21.49 0.74
N ASP A 546 59.64 21.11 -0.26
CA ASP A 546 61.08 20.79 -0.11
C ASP A 546 61.36 19.76 1.00
N GLY A 547 60.50 18.75 1.15
CA GLY A 547 60.64 17.68 2.16
C GLY A 547 60.32 18.09 3.60
N ARG A 548 59.66 19.24 3.80
CA ARG A 548 59.13 19.68 5.11
C ARG A 548 57.64 19.92 5.03
N GLN A 549 56.92 19.67 6.13
CA GLN A 549 55.49 19.93 6.23
C GLN A 549 55.15 21.39 5.87
N ALA A 550 54.21 21.57 4.95
CA ALA A 550 53.78 22.89 4.48
C ALA A 550 52.61 23.43 5.34
N HIS A 551 52.86 24.47 6.15
CA HIS A 551 51.84 25.01 7.07
C HIS A 551 51.06 26.23 6.54
N HIS A 552 51.43 26.79 5.38
CA HIS A 552 50.77 27.99 4.83
C HIS A 552 50.73 27.98 3.29
N LEU A 553 49.61 27.53 2.73
CA LEU A 553 49.33 27.60 1.29
C LEU A 553 48.56 28.89 0.96
N SER A 554 48.88 29.49 -0.19
CA SER A 554 48.05 30.56 -0.74
C SER A 554 46.67 30.04 -1.18
N GLU A 555 45.70 30.93 -1.34
CA GLU A 555 44.35 30.58 -1.82
C GLU A 555 44.41 29.91 -3.21
N GLY A 556 45.30 30.39 -4.08
CA GLY A 556 45.56 29.79 -5.40
C GLY A 556 46.12 28.37 -5.31
N GLU A 557 47.17 28.15 -4.52
CA GLU A 557 47.78 26.82 -4.31
C GLU A 557 46.80 25.84 -3.67
N THR A 558 46.01 26.31 -2.71
CA THR A 558 44.98 25.51 -2.04
C THR A 558 43.93 25.02 -3.03
N ARG A 559 43.38 25.94 -3.84
CA ARG A 559 42.36 25.62 -4.84
C ARG A 559 42.89 24.67 -5.90
N LEU A 560 44.14 24.89 -6.30
CA LEU A 560 44.85 24.09 -7.27
C LEU A 560 45.06 22.64 -6.78
N LEU A 561 45.59 22.49 -5.57
CA LEU A 561 45.78 21.18 -4.96
C LEU A 561 44.44 20.45 -4.82
N ALA A 562 43.40 21.15 -4.37
CA ALA A 562 42.06 20.59 -4.28
C ALA A 562 41.55 20.12 -5.64
N PHE A 563 41.84 20.89 -6.70
CA PHE A 563 41.46 20.52 -8.05
C PHE A 563 42.23 19.29 -8.54
N CYS A 564 43.54 19.20 -8.30
CA CYS A 564 44.35 18.02 -8.64
C CYS A 564 43.88 16.78 -7.87
N TYR A 565 43.57 16.95 -6.58
CA TYR A 565 43.01 15.92 -5.72
C TYR A 565 41.65 15.44 -6.26
N PHE A 566 40.75 16.37 -6.59
CA PHE A 566 39.46 16.05 -7.21
C PHE A 566 39.63 15.28 -8.52
N MET A 567 40.52 15.75 -9.39
CA MET A 567 40.79 15.13 -10.69
C MET A 567 41.37 13.71 -10.54
N ALA A 568 42.19 13.47 -9.53
CA ALA A 568 42.68 12.12 -9.24
C ALA A 568 41.58 11.24 -8.62
N LYS A 569 40.71 11.82 -7.77
CA LYS A 569 39.57 11.14 -7.16
C LYS A 569 38.45 10.80 -8.16
N LEU A 570 38.47 11.35 -9.39
CA LEU A 570 37.59 10.90 -10.48
C LEU A 570 37.91 9.49 -11.00
N ASP A 571 39.10 8.96 -10.68
CA ASP A 571 39.52 7.60 -11.00
C ASP A 571 39.54 6.69 -9.75
N ASP A 572 38.90 7.11 -8.65
CA ASP A 572 38.79 6.32 -7.42
C ASP A 572 37.97 5.03 -7.63
N VAL A 573 38.06 4.10 -6.68
CA VAL A 573 37.37 2.80 -6.75
C VAL A 573 35.87 2.94 -7.03
N ASP A 574 35.26 3.99 -6.49
CA ASP A 574 33.84 4.26 -6.61
C ASP A 574 33.45 4.78 -8.00
N THR A 575 34.38 5.36 -8.77
CA THR A 575 34.12 5.92 -10.11
C THR A 575 34.82 5.18 -11.24
N HIS A 576 35.81 4.36 -10.93
CA HIS A 576 36.58 3.58 -11.90
C HIS A 576 35.68 2.68 -12.75
N GLY A 577 35.86 2.73 -14.07
CA GLY A 577 35.07 1.96 -15.04
C GLY A 577 33.63 2.47 -15.26
N SER A 578 33.25 3.60 -14.64
CA SER A 578 31.96 4.26 -14.85
C SER A 578 32.14 5.69 -15.33
N LYS A 579 31.06 6.29 -15.84
CA LYS A 579 31.05 7.68 -16.30
C LYS A 579 30.18 8.52 -15.36
N PRO A 580 30.76 9.32 -14.44
CA PRO A 580 29.98 10.13 -13.52
C PRO A 580 29.42 11.40 -14.17
N ILE A 581 28.41 11.98 -13.52
CA ILE A 581 27.98 13.38 -13.71
C ILE A 581 28.92 14.26 -12.89
N ILE A 582 29.63 15.16 -13.55
CA ILE A 582 30.67 16.00 -12.95
C ILE A 582 30.18 17.45 -12.88
N TRP A 583 30.21 18.05 -11.70
CA TRP A 583 29.99 19.49 -11.51
C TRP A 583 31.23 20.17 -10.95
N ILE A 584 31.74 21.19 -11.65
CA ILE A 584 32.92 21.95 -11.25
C ILE A 584 32.53 23.42 -11.07
N ASP A 585 32.55 23.89 -9.82
CA ASP A 585 32.17 25.25 -9.45
C ASP A 585 33.38 26.13 -9.15
N ASP A 586 33.58 27.16 -9.99
CA ASP A 586 34.66 28.14 -9.87
C ASP A 586 36.03 27.48 -9.56
N PRO A 587 36.61 26.71 -10.50
CA PRO A 587 37.86 26.00 -10.24
C PRO A 587 39.09 26.91 -10.15
N ILE A 588 38.93 28.21 -10.41
CA ILE A 588 39.99 29.21 -10.40
C ILE A 588 39.60 30.34 -9.45
N CYS A 589 40.54 30.79 -8.62
CA CYS A 589 40.41 32.02 -7.85
C CYS A 589 40.69 33.25 -8.74
N SER A 590 39.91 34.32 -8.59
CA SER A 590 40.01 35.56 -9.38
C SER A 590 41.38 36.24 -9.35
N LEU A 591 42.24 35.91 -8.38
CA LEU A 591 43.55 36.53 -8.17
C LEU A 591 44.69 35.83 -8.92
N ASP A 592 44.47 34.64 -9.49
CA ASP A 592 45.54 33.86 -10.13
C ASP A 592 45.25 33.52 -11.59
N SER A 593 45.69 34.41 -12.48
CA SER A 593 45.59 34.22 -13.94
C SER A 593 46.55 33.15 -14.46
N ASN A 594 47.57 32.74 -13.69
CA ASN A 594 48.56 31.76 -14.13
C ASN A 594 47.99 30.33 -14.14
N HIS A 595 46.97 30.04 -13.32
CA HIS A 595 46.38 28.71 -13.23
C HIS A 595 45.24 28.43 -14.22
N ILE A 596 44.77 29.45 -14.96
CA ILE A 596 43.66 29.32 -15.93
C ILE A 596 43.97 28.27 -16.99
N PHE A 597 45.17 28.35 -17.58
CA PHE A 597 45.59 27.43 -18.64
C PHE A 597 45.76 26.01 -18.12
N PHE A 598 46.28 25.84 -16.89
CA PHE A 598 46.44 24.54 -16.26
C PHE A 598 45.08 23.85 -16.04
N VAL A 599 44.16 24.51 -15.34
CA VAL A 599 42.83 23.97 -15.05
C VAL A 599 42.11 23.61 -16.34
N PHE A 600 42.16 24.49 -17.35
CA PHE A 600 41.61 24.20 -18.67
C PHE A 600 42.26 22.98 -19.34
N SER A 601 43.59 22.88 -19.31
CA SER A 601 44.33 21.78 -19.93
C SER A 601 44.01 20.45 -19.28
N LEU A 602 43.92 20.41 -17.95
CA LEU A 602 43.56 19.21 -17.19
C LEU A 602 42.11 18.79 -17.46
N LEU A 603 41.16 19.75 -17.47
CA LEU A 603 39.77 19.50 -17.89
C LEU A 603 39.68 18.92 -19.31
N GLN A 604 40.38 19.55 -20.25
CA GLN A 604 40.32 19.19 -21.66
C GLN A 604 40.96 17.81 -21.93
N SER A 605 42.06 17.49 -21.25
CA SER A 605 42.80 16.22 -21.44
C SER A 605 42.15 15.07 -20.67
N GLU A 606 41.96 15.23 -19.36
CA GLU A 606 41.61 14.14 -18.46
C GLU A 606 40.10 13.91 -18.36
N VAL A 607 39.27 14.95 -18.54
CA VAL A 607 37.80 14.77 -18.53
C VAL A 607 37.28 14.65 -19.96
N VAL A 608 37.50 15.67 -20.79
CA VAL A 608 36.81 15.79 -22.09
C VAL A 608 37.38 14.86 -23.16
N ARG A 609 38.70 14.76 -23.33
CA ARG A 609 39.32 13.91 -24.36
C ARG A 609 39.29 12.43 -24.01
N ARG A 610 39.49 12.08 -22.73
CA ARG A 610 39.33 10.69 -22.26
C ARG A 610 37.88 10.23 -22.28
N GLY A 611 36.92 11.15 -22.20
CA GLY A 611 35.49 10.84 -22.21
C GLY A 611 35.03 10.18 -20.89
N SER A 612 35.68 10.54 -19.79
CA SER A 612 35.49 9.99 -18.43
C SER A 612 34.29 10.61 -17.71
N PHE A 613 33.24 10.99 -18.42
CA PHE A 613 32.05 11.63 -17.86
C PHE A 613 30.80 11.28 -18.67
N GLU A 614 29.65 11.24 -17.99
CA GLU A 614 28.33 11.13 -18.62
C GLU A 614 27.82 12.53 -18.97
N GLN A 615 27.97 13.46 -18.02
CA GLN A 615 27.59 14.86 -18.18
C GLN A 615 28.53 15.77 -17.39
N LEU A 616 28.93 16.90 -17.98
CA LEU A 616 29.89 17.85 -17.41
C LEU A 616 29.26 19.24 -17.26
N PHE A 617 29.29 19.77 -16.04
CA PHE A 617 28.87 21.12 -15.70
C PHE A 617 30.07 21.91 -15.19
N ILE A 618 30.32 23.08 -15.76
CA ILE A 618 31.39 23.98 -15.33
C ILE A 618 30.79 25.35 -15.09
N SER A 619 30.77 25.80 -13.84
CA SER A 619 30.34 27.15 -13.47
C SER A 619 31.55 28.06 -13.23
N THR A 620 31.50 29.29 -13.77
CA THR A 620 32.57 30.28 -13.53
C THR A 620 32.07 31.72 -13.45
N HIS A 621 32.73 32.55 -12.65
CA HIS A 621 32.62 34.02 -12.70
C HIS A 621 33.75 34.69 -13.50
N ASN A 622 34.79 33.95 -13.90
CA ASN A 622 35.98 34.46 -14.57
C ASN A 622 35.78 34.47 -16.09
N LEU A 623 35.80 35.67 -16.70
CA LEU A 623 35.60 35.85 -18.14
C LEU A 623 36.77 35.29 -18.97
N ASP A 624 38.00 35.37 -18.47
CA ASP A 624 39.15 34.82 -19.18
C ASP A 624 39.10 33.29 -19.20
N PHE A 625 38.71 32.66 -18.09
CA PHE A 625 38.47 31.23 -18.09
C PHE A 625 37.30 30.83 -19.00
N LEU A 626 36.21 31.61 -19.01
CA LEU A 626 35.09 31.38 -19.92
C LEU A 626 35.54 31.37 -21.40
N LYS A 627 36.49 32.23 -21.80
CA LYS A 627 37.06 32.20 -23.17
C LYS A 627 37.68 30.84 -23.50
N TYR A 628 38.38 30.22 -22.54
CA TYR A 628 38.93 28.88 -22.71
C TYR A 628 37.83 27.82 -22.71
N LEU A 629 36.84 27.92 -21.81
CA LEU A 629 35.73 26.96 -21.75
C LEU A 629 34.91 26.90 -23.06
N LYS A 630 34.78 28.00 -23.80
CA LYS A 630 34.16 28.01 -25.13
C LYS A 630 34.88 27.13 -26.16
N ARG A 631 36.16 26.86 -25.93
CA ARG A 631 37.01 26.02 -26.77
C ARG A 631 37.00 24.55 -26.34
N LEU A 632 36.27 24.18 -25.29
CA LEU A 632 36.12 22.78 -24.88
C LEU A 632 35.44 22.00 -25.99
N ARG A 633 36.19 21.06 -26.58
CA ARG A 633 35.71 20.19 -27.64
C ARG A 633 36.17 18.76 -27.37
N GLY A 634 35.30 17.80 -27.64
CA GLY A 634 35.60 16.38 -27.54
C GLY A 634 34.64 15.56 -28.37
N THR A 635 34.90 14.26 -28.46
CA THR A 635 34.07 13.32 -29.23
C THR A 635 33.77 12.08 -28.39
N PHE A 636 32.58 11.54 -28.54
CA PHE A 636 32.19 10.24 -28.01
C PHE A 636 31.78 9.29 -29.13
N VAL A 637 31.70 8.00 -28.84
CA VAL A 637 31.15 6.99 -29.74
C VAL A 637 29.70 6.76 -29.36
N ASN A 638 28.76 7.04 -30.26
CA ASN A 638 27.34 6.86 -30.00
C ASN A 638 26.91 5.38 -30.15
N HIS A 639 25.65 5.05 -29.82
CA HIS A 639 25.10 3.69 -29.92
C HIS A 639 25.24 3.07 -31.33
N ASN A 640 25.32 3.89 -32.37
CA ASN A 640 25.53 3.47 -33.76
C ASN A 640 27.02 3.26 -34.11
N LYS A 641 27.92 3.22 -33.12
CA LYS A 641 29.38 3.08 -33.25
C LYS A 641 30.03 4.18 -34.11
N LYS A 642 29.41 5.35 -34.22
CA LYS A 642 29.95 6.51 -34.95
C LYS A 642 30.55 7.51 -33.96
N LYS A 643 31.68 8.11 -34.34
CA LYS A 643 32.25 9.25 -33.61
C LYS A 643 31.36 10.47 -33.81
N GLN A 644 30.90 11.06 -32.71
CA GLN A 644 30.08 12.26 -32.66
C GLN A 644 30.72 13.26 -31.71
N GLN A 645 30.62 14.57 -32.01
CA GLN A 645 31.09 15.60 -31.09
C GLN A 645 30.15 15.71 -29.89
N TYR A 646 30.71 15.99 -28.71
CA TYR A 646 29.90 16.35 -27.56
C TYR A 646 29.15 17.65 -27.82
N ASP A 647 27.84 17.62 -27.60
CA ASP A 647 27.02 18.83 -27.61
C ASP A 647 27.35 19.72 -26.40
N CYS A 648 27.53 21.02 -26.67
CA CYS A 648 27.89 22.02 -25.66
C CYS A 648 26.84 23.13 -25.60
N LYS A 649 26.38 23.47 -24.39
CA LYS A 649 25.47 24.60 -24.13
C LYS A 649 26.05 25.59 -23.13
N PHE A 650 25.70 26.86 -23.35
CA PHE A 650 26.16 27.99 -22.56
C PHE A 650 24.97 28.65 -21.86
N PHE A 651 25.02 28.73 -20.54
CA PHE A 651 24.00 29.33 -19.70
C PHE A 651 24.60 30.47 -18.90
N MET A 652 23.75 31.38 -18.44
CA MET A 652 24.11 32.47 -17.53
C MET A 652 23.20 32.47 -16.31
N ILE A 653 23.76 32.71 -15.12
CA ILE A 653 22.98 32.94 -13.91
C ILE A 653 22.95 34.44 -13.63
N GLU A 654 21.76 35.00 -13.73
CA GLU A 654 21.48 36.40 -13.42
C GLU A 654 20.82 36.53 -12.05
N ARG A 655 21.22 37.57 -11.32
CA ARG A 655 20.56 37.93 -10.07
C ARG A 655 19.91 39.30 -10.20
N HIS A 656 18.58 39.31 -10.12
CA HIS A 656 17.74 40.50 -10.08
C HIS A 656 17.28 40.72 -8.64
N HIS A 657 17.92 41.65 -7.94
CA HIS A 657 17.70 41.92 -6.51
C HIS A 657 17.86 40.68 -5.61
N ARG A 658 16.74 40.09 -5.18
CA ARG A 658 16.66 38.92 -4.27
C ARG A 658 16.32 37.62 -5.01
N LEU A 659 16.22 37.66 -6.34
CA LEU A 659 15.83 36.54 -7.20
C LEU A 659 16.99 36.21 -8.13
N SER A 660 17.38 34.95 -8.18
CA SER A 660 18.33 34.45 -9.17
C SER A 660 17.63 33.53 -10.16
N LYS A 661 18.03 33.61 -11.42
CA LYS A 661 17.51 32.79 -12.49
C LYS A 661 18.62 32.32 -13.42
N ILE A 662 18.42 31.15 -14.01
CA ILE A 662 19.24 30.64 -15.09
C ILE A 662 18.59 31.12 -16.39
N VAL A 663 19.40 31.61 -17.32
CA VAL A 663 18.98 32.02 -18.67
C VAL A 663 19.96 31.46 -19.69
N SER A 664 19.54 31.39 -20.96
CA SER A 664 20.46 31.13 -22.07
C SER A 664 21.54 32.21 -22.11
N MET A 665 22.81 31.82 -22.30
CA MET A 665 23.88 32.81 -22.39
C MET A 665 23.67 33.69 -23.63
N PRO A 666 23.69 35.04 -23.50
CA PRO A 666 23.53 35.94 -24.63
C PRO A 666 24.57 35.70 -25.73
N GLU A 667 24.19 35.87 -27.00
CA GLU A 667 25.04 35.64 -28.18
C GLU A 667 26.35 36.42 -28.13
N TYR A 668 26.32 37.68 -27.68
CA TYR A 668 27.52 38.50 -27.51
C TYR A 668 28.56 37.88 -26.56
N LEU A 669 28.10 37.05 -25.62
CA LEU A 669 28.95 36.37 -24.65
C LEU A 669 29.19 34.91 -25.03
N SER A 670 28.33 34.23 -25.78
CA SER A 670 28.50 32.81 -26.13
C SER A 670 29.25 32.61 -27.45
N GLU A 671 29.07 33.49 -28.45
CA GLU A 671 29.59 33.31 -29.81
C GLU A 671 30.99 33.91 -30.00
N TYR A 672 31.21 35.15 -29.54
CA TYR A 672 32.48 35.83 -29.77
C TYR A 672 33.56 35.33 -28.83
N VAL A 673 34.74 35.01 -29.37
CA VAL A 673 35.92 34.60 -28.59
C VAL A 673 36.47 35.77 -27.78
N THR A 674 36.49 36.97 -28.38
CA THR A 674 36.96 38.21 -27.73
C THR A 674 36.07 39.39 -28.10
N GLU A 675 36.14 40.47 -27.30
CA GLU A 675 35.47 41.75 -27.64
C GLU A 675 35.96 42.27 -29.00
N PHE A 676 37.20 41.97 -29.40
CA PHE A 676 37.75 42.35 -30.69
C PHE A 676 36.96 41.78 -31.88
N ASN A 677 36.53 40.51 -31.81
CA ASN A 677 35.67 39.89 -32.84
C ASN A 677 34.29 40.54 -32.89
N TYR A 678 33.72 40.87 -31.73
CA TYR A 678 32.44 41.58 -31.65
C TYR A 678 32.55 42.98 -32.29
N LEU A 679 33.61 43.73 -31.99
CA LEU A 679 33.85 45.06 -32.57
C LEU A 679 33.98 45.00 -34.09
N PHE A 680 34.72 44.02 -34.62
CA PHE A 680 34.77 43.76 -36.06
C PHE A 680 33.37 43.49 -36.64
N HIS A 681 32.58 42.62 -35.99
CA HIS A 681 31.23 42.31 -36.47
C HIS A 681 30.34 43.57 -36.53
N GLN A 682 30.40 44.43 -35.52
CA GLN A 682 29.62 45.68 -35.52
C GLN A 682 30.03 46.62 -36.65
N ILE A 683 31.32 46.73 -36.96
CA ILE A 683 31.83 47.51 -38.11
C ILE A 683 31.38 46.87 -39.43
N TYR A 684 31.44 45.54 -39.54
CA TYR A 684 30.99 44.79 -40.71
C TYR A 684 29.49 44.98 -40.96
N LEU A 685 28.64 44.78 -39.94
CA LEU A 685 27.20 45.03 -40.04
C LEU A 685 26.92 46.47 -40.46
N CYS A 686 27.61 47.44 -39.85
CA CYS A 686 27.47 48.85 -40.24
C CYS A 686 27.81 49.07 -41.73
N SER A 687 28.86 48.44 -42.25
CA SER A 687 29.25 48.56 -43.67
C SER A 687 28.21 48.01 -44.66
N LYS A 688 27.41 47.03 -44.21
CA LYS A 688 26.37 46.35 -45.00
C LYS A 688 25.01 47.03 -44.96
N ILE A 689 24.83 48.07 -44.13
CA ILE A 689 23.58 48.83 -44.10
C ILE A 689 23.46 49.65 -45.40
N GLU A 690 22.38 49.41 -46.14
CA GLU A 690 21.97 50.22 -47.29
C GLU A 690 21.05 51.37 -46.87
N HIS A 691 20.13 51.09 -45.93
CA HIS A 691 19.16 52.05 -45.39
C HIS A 691 19.11 51.99 -43.86
N VAL A 692 19.17 53.16 -43.22
CA VAL A 692 19.05 53.27 -41.76
C VAL A 692 17.58 53.17 -41.34
N THR A 693 17.31 52.29 -40.39
CA THR A 693 15.99 51.99 -39.82
C THR A 693 16.09 51.95 -38.30
N ASP A 694 14.96 52.04 -37.60
CA ASP A 694 14.94 51.92 -36.13
C ASP A 694 15.57 50.61 -35.62
N ALA A 695 15.48 49.54 -36.42
CA ALA A 695 16.05 48.24 -36.08
C ALA A 695 17.59 48.22 -36.13
N ASN A 696 18.23 49.07 -36.94
CA ASN A 696 19.70 49.06 -37.13
C ASN A 696 20.38 50.37 -36.69
N TYR A 697 19.61 51.38 -36.29
CA TYR A 697 20.13 52.69 -35.88
C TYR A 697 21.13 52.60 -34.72
N SER A 698 20.94 51.65 -33.80
CA SER A 698 21.86 51.43 -32.67
C SER A 698 23.28 51.04 -33.13
N ILE A 699 23.42 50.35 -34.26
CA ILE A 699 24.71 49.97 -34.84
C ILE A 699 25.43 51.23 -35.36
N VAL A 700 24.69 52.08 -36.08
CA VAL A 700 25.19 53.36 -36.62
C VAL A 700 25.56 54.31 -35.49
N TYR A 701 24.70 54.45 -34.48
CA TYR A 701 24.91 55.34 -33.34
C TYR A 701 26.17 54.98 -32.52
N ASN A 702 26.42 53.68 -32.32
CA ASN A 702 27.58 53.22 -31.55
C ASN A 702 28.87 53.10 -32.38
N PHE A 703 28.82 53.35 -33.70
CA PHE A 703 29.90 53.06 -34.63
C PHE A 703 31.22 53.74 -34.22
N GLY A 704 31.20 55.02 -33.84
CA GLY A 704 32.42 55.76 -33.50
C GLY A 704 33.24 55.08 -32.38
N ASN A 705 32.57 54.64 -31.32
CA ASN A 705 33.18 53.89 -30.22
C ASN A 705 33.71 52.53 -30.67
N ASN A 706 32.93 51.80 -31.48
CA ASN A 706 33.29 50.47 -31.95
C ASN A 706 34.51 50.51 -32.88
N ALA A 707 34.48 51.42 -33.86
CA ALA A 707 35.55 51.66 -34.81
C ALA A 707 36.85 52.06 -34.12
N ARG A 708 36.79 53.00 -33.15
CA ARG A 708 37.98 53.42 -32.39
C ARG A 708 38.62 52.25 -31.65
N LYS A 709 37.85 51.53 -30.81
CA LYS A 709 38.36 50.38 -30.05
C LYS A 709 38.95 49.31 -30.97
N PHE A 710 38.27 48.99 -32.08
CA PHE A 710 38.77 48.01 -33.04
C PHE A 710 40.10 48.46 -33.67
N LEU A 711 40.16 49.68 -34.19
CA LEU A 711 41.35 50.20 -34.87
C LEU A 711 42.53 50.36 -33.91
N GLU A 712 42.32 50.81 -32.67
CA GLU A 712 43.37 50.86 -31.65
C GLU A 712 43.99 49.48 -31.41
N ILE A 713 43.16 48.45 -31.20
CA ILE A 713 43.63 47.07 -30.99
C ILE A 713 44.31 46.54 -32.25
N PHE A 714 43.66 46.68 -33.41
CA PHE A 714 44.15 46.15 -34.70
C PHE A 714 45.49 46.77 -35.09
N LEU A 715 45.60 48.10 -35.03
CA LEU A 715 46.81 48.82 -35.41
C LEU A 715 47.94 48.60 -34.43
N TYR A 716 47.64 48.42 -33.15
CA TYR A 716 48.67 48.06 -32.16
C TYR A 716 49.36 46.75 -32.53
N TYR A 717 48.60 45.70 -32.89
CA TYR A 717 49.18 44.42 -33.32
C TYR A 717 49.80 44.49 -34.73
N ARG A 718 49.23 45.30 -35.63
CA ARG A 718 49.77 45.46 -36.99
C ARG A 718 51.08 46.26 -37.04
N TYR A 719 51.23 47.22 -36.14
CA TYR A 719 52.38 48.14 -36.05
C TYR A 719 52.88 48.26 -34.59
N PRO A 720 53.54 47.22 -34.04
CA PRO A 720 53.87 47.12 -32.60
C PRO A 720 55.09 47.97 -32.18
N HIS A 721 55.06 49.29 -32.39
CA HIS A 721 56.16 50.22 -32.06
C HIS A 721 55.79 51.29 -31.00
N GLY A 722 54.71 51.09 -30.24
CA GLY A 722 54.05 52.10 -29.39
C GLY A 722 54.73 52.54 -28.09
N ALA A 723 55.99 52.18 -27.80
CA ALA A 723 56.60 52.48 -26.49
C ALA A 723 56.92 53.97 -26.24
N ARG A 724 56.63 54.89 -27.18
CA ARG A 724 56.94 56.34 -27.06
C ARG A 724 55.86 57.28 -27.60
N ASP A 725 54.58 56.91 -27.51
CA ASP A 725 53.49 57.84 -27.89
C ASP A 725 53.12 58.78 -26.73
N ARG A 726 53.64 60.02 -26.74
CA ARG A 726 53.32 61.03 -25.70
C ARG A 726 52.16 61.94 -26.08
N ASN A 727 51.76 62.00 -27.36
CA ASN A 727 50.83 63.01 -27.89
C ASN A 727 49.73 62.44 -28.83
N GLY A 728 49.66 61.13 -29.07
CA GLY A 728 48.72 60.52 -30.02
C GLY A 728 49.19 60.55 -31.49
N GLU A 729 50.42 61.00 -31.74
CA GLU A 729 51.02 61.14 -33.07
C GLU A 729 51.24 59.76 -33.74
N LEU A 730 51.54 58.71 -32.95
CA LEU A 730 51.75 57.36 -33.49
C LEU A 730 50.45 56.71 -33.96
N HIS A 731 49.31 56.99 -33.31
CA HIS A 731 48.01 56.46 -33.78
C HIS A 731 47.65 57.04 -35.16
N GLN A 732 47.88 58.35 -35.35
CA GLN A 732 47.64 59.01 -36.63
C GLN A 732 48.58 58.50 -37.74
N GLU A 733 49.86 58.29 -37.43
CA GLU A 733 50.82 57.70 -38.37
C GLU A 733 50.44 56.25 -38.76
N ASN A 734 50.02 55.44 -37.78
CA ASN A 734 49.55 54.09 -38.02
C ASN A 734 48.25 54.05 -38.85
N MET A 735 47.34 55.01 -38.65
CA MET A 735 46.14 55.19 -39.46
C MET A 735 46.49 55.60 -40.91
N GLN A 736 47.49 56.46 -41.11
CA GLN A 736 47.99 56.78 -42.46
C GLN A 736 48.58 55.56 -43.15
N LYS A 737 49.42 54.79 -42.46
CA LYS A 737 49.99 53.53 -42.97
C LYS A 737 48.90 52.51 -43.27
N PHE A 738 47.89 52.41 -42.39
CA PHE A 738 46.76 51.53 -42.59
C PHE A 738 46.07 51.82 -43.91
N PHE A 739 45.70 53.06 -44.22
CA PHE A 739 45.08 53.42 -45.50
C PHE A 739 46.06 53.62 -46.67
N GLY A 740 47.29 53.10 -46.59
CA GLY A 740 48.24 53.14 -47.71
C GLY A 740 48.76 54.54 -48.05
N GLY A 741 48.71 55.47 -47.10
CA GLY A 741 49.14 56.87 -47.28
C GLY A 741 48.08 57.80 -47.87
N ASP A 742 46.86 57.32 -48.14
CA ASP A 742 45.77 58.18 -48.61
C ASP A 742 45.26 59.08 -47.47
N PRO A 743 45.39 60.41 -47.58
CA PRO A 743 44.98 61.31 -46.50
C PRO A 743 43.46 61.34 -46.30
N VAL A 744 42.64 61.05 -47.31
CA VAL A 744 41.19 61.23 -47.24
C VAL A 744 40.52 60.20 -46.31
N PRO A 745 40.69 58.87 -46.49
CA PRO A 745 40.16 57.87 -45.57
C PRO A 745 40.73 58.00 -44.16
N THR A 746 42.01 58.36 -44.02
CA THR A 746 42.66 58.59 -42.72
C THR A 746 41.99 59.72 -41.96
N ILE A 747 41.82 60.90 -42.58
CA ILE A 747 41.23 62.07 -41.93
C ILE A 747 39.77 61.80 -41.55
N LEU A 748 38.98 61.24 -42.48
CA LEU A 748 37.57 60.95 -42.25
C LEU A 748 37.38 59.95 -41.10
N THR A 749 38.12 58.84 -41.12
CA THR A 749 38.01 57.81 -40.09
C THR A 749 38.47 58.32 -38.73
N THR A 750 39.59 59.06 -38.68
CA THR A 750 40.15 59.62 -37.43
C THR A 750 39.24 60.70 -36.83
N ARG A 751 38.67 61.56 -37.67
CA ARG A 751 37.70 62.58 -37.22
C ARG A 751 36.48 61.89 -36.63
N LEU A 752 35.87 60.97 -37.37
CA LEU A 752 34.62 60.33 -36.98
C LEU A 752 34.81 59.49 -35.72
N SER A 753 35.87 58.68 -35.63
CA SER A 753 36.15 57.86 -34.45
C SER A 753 36.42 58.70 -33.21
N ASN A 754 37.05 59.88 -33.34
CA ASN A 754 37.33 60.76 -32.21
C ASN A 754 36.13 61.63 -31.80
N GLU A 755 35.43 62.24 -32.76
CA GLU A 755 34.29 63.12 -32.50
C GLU A 755 33.10 62.35 -31.92
N TYR A 756 32.75 61.20 -32.50
CA TYR A 756 31.62 60.38 -32.05
C TYR A 756 31.95 59.41 -30.90
N SER A 757 33.22 59.32 -30.47
CA SER A 757 33.61 58.57 -29.26
C SER A 757 33.87 59.46 -28.05
N HIS A 758 34.52 60.61 -28.24
CA HIS A 758 35.00 61.47 -27.14
C HIS A 758 34.34 62.86 -27.07
N LEU A 759 33.46 63.21 -28.03
CA LEU A 759 32.88 64.55 -28.20
C LEU A 759 33.93 65.67 -28.41
N ALA A 760 35.22 65.31 -28.53
CA ALA A 760 36.38 66.14 -28.80
C ALA A 760 36.36 67.55 -28.16
N GLY A 761 35.83 67.68 -26.94
CA GLY A 761 35.84 68.92 -26.16
C GLY A 761 34.78 69.98 -26.52
N SER A 762 33.78 69.70 -27.37
CA SER A 762 32.65 70.64 -27.61
C SER A 762 31.29 69.95 -27.45
N LEU A 763 30.50 70.44 -26.48
CA LEU A 763 29.17 69.92 -26.13
C LEU A 763 28.17 70.06 -27.30
N GLU A 764 28.36 71.08 -28.15
CA GLU A 764 27.52 71.35 -29.32
C GLU A 764 27.56 70.20 -30.35
N ARG A 765 28.68 69.47 -30.43
CA ARG A 765 28.85 68.34 -31.36
C ARG A 765 28.08 67.09 -30.94
N GLY A 766 27.80 66.93 -29.64
CA GLY A 766 26.95 65.87 -29.12
C GLY A 766 25.45 66.16 -29.20
N ALA A 767 25.07 67.41 -29.55
CA ALA A 767 23.68 67.86 -29.64
C ALA A 767 23.09 67.73 -31.07
N ILE A 768 23.92 67.38 -32.06
CA ILE A 768 23.52 67.24 -33.46
C ILE A 768 23.25 65.76 -33.77
N PRO A 769 22.15 65.41 -34.47
CA PRO A 769 21.90 64.05 -34.92
C PRO A 769 23.07 63.47 -35.72
N VAL A 770 23.33 62.19 -35.54
CA VAL A 770 24.46 61.49 -36.17
C VAL A 770 24.28 61.45 -37.70
N ASP A 771 25.28 61.90 -38.46
CA ASP A 771 25.27 61.78 -39.92
C ASP A 771 25.52 60.32 -40.33
N SER A 772 24.42 59.61 -40.56
CA SER A 772 24.47 58.22 -40.96
C SER A 772 25.18 57.98 -42.29
N GLY A 773 25.12 58.92 -43.25
CA GLY A 773 25.75 58.72 -44.57
C GLY A 773 27.27 58.69 -44.47
N GLU A 774 27.84 59.55 -43.63
CA GLU A 774 29.27 59.58 -43.37
C GLU A 774 29.75 58.31 -42.64
N ILE A 775 28.99 57.85 -41.62
CA ILE A 775 29.30 56.63 -40.88
C ILE A 775 29.35 55.40 -41.77
N LEU A 776 28.33 55.21 -42.62
CA LEU A 776 28.28 54.08 -43.54
C LEU A 776 29.45 54.10 -44.53
N SER A 777 29.85 55.30 -44.97
CA SER A 777 31.00 55.48 -45.86
C SER A 777 32.30 55.08 -45.17
N VAL A 778 32.52 55.52 -43.92
CA VAL A 778 33.71 55.16 -43.13
C VAL A 778 33.74 53.67 -42.80
N ALA A 779 32.61 53.06 -42.45
CA ALA A 779 32.52 51.61 -42.23
C ALA A 779 32.94 50.82 -43.48
N ARG A 780 32.47 51.23 -44.66
CA ARG A 780 32.87 50.62 -45.95
C ARG A 780 34.34 50.85 -46.26
N LEU A 781 34.90 52.02 -45.95
CA LEU A 781 36.34 52.28 -46.11
C LEU A 781 37.20 51.37 -45.24
N ILE A 782 36.84 51.18 -43.96
CA ILE A 782 37.54 50.25 -43.06
C ILE A 782 37.48 48.83 -43.60
N ILE A 783 36.28 48.34 -43.97
CA ILE A 783 36.09 46.98 -44.48
C ILE A 783 36.84 46.76 -45.81
N ASN A 784 36.71 47.68 -46.77
CA ASN A 784 37.47 47.61 -48.03
C ASN A 784 38.99 47.61 -47.76
N ARG A 785 39.45 48.38 -46.77
CA ARG A 785 40.87 48.32 -46.46
C ARG A 785 41.29 46.96 -45.89
N LEU A 786 40.48 46.36 -45.01
CA LEU A 786 40.75 45.03 -44.46
C LEU A 786 40.77 43.93 -45.54
N THR A 787 40.00 44.05 -46.63
CA THR A 787 40.00 43.04 -47.72
C THR A 787 41.32 42.95 -48.48
N HIS A 788 42.24 43.91 -48.31
CA HIS A 788 43.56 43.85 -48.94
C HIS A 788 44.47 42.76 -48.33
N ASP A 789 44.15 42.28 -47.13
CA ASP A 789 44.75 41.10 -46.53
C ASP A 789 43.70 39.98 -46.55
N GLU A 790 43.60 39.27 -47.68
CA GLU A 790 42.54 38.31 -47.96
C GLU A 790 42.45 37.19 -46.91
N GLU A 791 43.60 36.68 -46.47
CA GLU A 791 43.68 35.61 -45.47
C GLU A 791 43.17 36.10 -44.11
N GLN A 792 43.62 37.28 -43.67
CA GLN A 792 43.16 37.86 -42.41
C GLN A 792 41.67 38.24 -42.46
N PHE A 793 41.20 38.80 -43.57
CA PHE A 793 39.79 39.16 -43.72
C PHE A 793 38.88 37.93 -43.76
N ALA A 794 39.29 36.86 -44.44
CA ALA A 794 38.56 35.58 -44.42
C ALA A 794 38.48 35.01 -42.99
N ALA A 795 39.56 35.09 -42.21
CA ALA A 795 39.55 34.70 -40.80
C ALA A 795 38.61 35.57 -39.96
N PHE A 796 38.55 36.88 -40.23
CA PHE A 796 37.60 37.78 -39.57
C PHE A 796 36.14 37.42 -39.87
N LEU A 797 35.79 37.17 -41.14
CA LEU A 797 34.44 36.72 -41.53
C LEU A 797 34.08 35.38 -40.85
N SER A 798 35.00 34.42 -40.89
CA SER A 798 34.80 33.13 -40.22
C SER A 798 34.59 33.29 -38.71
N SER A 799 35.23 34.30 -38.08
CA SER A 799 35.10 34.54 -36.64
C SER A 799 33.74 35.10 -36.21
N ILE A 800 32.95 35.60 -37.16
CA ILE A 800 31.60 36.15 -36.95
C ILE A 800 30.51 35.28 -37.59
N GLY A 801 30.86 34.09 -38.07
CA GLY A 801 29.92 33.15 -38.69
C GLY A 801 29.55 33.49 -40.15
N GLU A 802 30.24 34.43 -40.77
CA GLU A 802 30.04 34.82 -42.17
C GLU A 802 30.96 34.01 -43.10
N VAL A 803 30.45 33.61 -44.26
CA VAL A 803 31.24 32.91 -45.28
C VAL A 803 31.87 33.93 -46.21
N ALA A 804 33.17 33.82 -46.47
CA ALA A 804 33.80 34.60 -47.52
C ALA A 804 33.15 34.24 -48.86
N CYS A 805 32.27 35.11 -49.38
CA CYS A 805 31.87 35.03 -50.77
C CYS A 805 33.14 35.20 -51.62
N SER A 806 33.60 34.12 -52.24
CA SER A 806 34.55 34.20 -53.34
C SER A 806 33.83 34.89 -54.51
N SER A 807 33.83 36.21 -54.54
CA SER A 807 33.34 36.98 -55.68
C SER A 807 34.41 37.02 -56.76
N ASP A 808 34.02 36.47 -57.92
CA ASP A 808 34.41 36.86 -59.27
C ASP A 808 35.78 36.46 -59.83
N SER A 809 35.80 35.24 -60.39
CA SER A 809 36.57 34.93 -61.60
C SER A 809 35.89 35.38 -62.90
N ASP A 810 34.79 36.14 -62.85
CA ASP A 810 34.00 36.52 -64.04
C ASP A 810 33.95 38.04 -64.37
N ALA A 811 34.70 38.90 -63.66
CA ALA A 811 34.76 40.33 -63.98
C ALA A 811 35.85 40.73 -65.02
N SER A 812 36.60 39.77 -65.58
CA SER A 812 37.66 40.03 -66.57
C SER A 812 37.27 39.75 -68.03
N LYS A 813 35.98 39.56 -68.33
CA LYS A 813 35.48 39.37 -69.72
C LYS A 813 34.49 40.41 -70.26
N ALA A 814 34.20 41.50 -69.56
CA ALA A 814 33.24 42.52 -70.02
C ALA A 814 33.80 43.94 -70.23
N LEU A 815 35.13 44.12 -70.32
CA LEU A 815 35.76 45.42 -70.63
C LEU A 815 36.78 45.35 -71.78
N ALA A 816 36.59 44.39 -72.70
CA ALA A 816 37.30 44.31 -73.96
C ALA A 816 36.33 44.19 -75.16
N THR A 817 35.31 45.05 -75.23
CA THR A 817 34.64 45.48 -76.47
C THR A 817 33.80 46.73 -76.19
N SER A 818 34.47 47.88 -76.13
CA SER A 818 34.07 49.18 -76.72
C SER A 818 35.10 50.23 -76.37
#